data_AF-A0A9P3C795-F1
#
_entry.id   AF-A0A9P3C795-F1
#
_cell.length_a   1.000
_cell.length_b   1.000
_cell.length_c   1.000
_cell.angle_alpha   90.00
_cell.angle_beta   90.00
_cell.angle_gamma   90.00
#
_symmetry.space_group_name_H-M   'P 1'
#
loop_
_entity.id
_entity.type
_entity.pdbx_description
1 polymer ?
#
loop_
_entity_poly.entity_id
_entity_poly.type
_entity_poly.pdbx_seq_one_letter_code
_entity_poly.pdbx_strand_id
1 'polypeptide(L)'
;MDSSSSPDYKALFLREVALRRRVEEQRELERRRREQAEDRQRQAEEGQRQERERNQQTTFEEFIRSCHSLLSRPLRVEAPSRSTTGTIPPPTGKYCPTRLRFWADCPVRQQEIYNSVLRYLQSDVVAPRLFSPIVELEGLGRRFARRPISSEQDLESYERFAVEDHVHDIITELCKLPDAREEFQLGNGIQFDNHANALDAVEGESATGQPSTSRPSRPDQFCIHRTDGNTTTLLTTVEYKPPHKLSVENLRAGLRPMNFWDEVVQPETIPTDKKEKLKYNAERLAGSVLVQEYHVMIQEGLEYSYVTNGLALVLLRVPYDDPSTLDFYLCEPNMDVCADDDSTFQQPRTAIGRVLCICLMSFSSTPRSQEWRNAAQAKLHVWKTNFEYTRSQIPEEELRQTPPRSEYTSSEYTGSEYLPSSSPVRTSPGRGRRVPTRSQVNCAPPDTARRSELMDSSDSDSQAAPGRKRGFSEVTSSPPIQRLTRQNHTQNCQDYGSRQHANMFCTQRCLLGLQQGGLLDDRCPNLKFHQQGGHGNRHLINAERLVQLIKLQLDTNIDCNCTPMGRCGAYGAPFKVTCAAYGYTVVGKGTTSQLWKEVSREAEIYRVLRRAQGSAVPVFVGAIDLAKIYFLHGAGEIRHMLLLGWGGEITTALENGSALRREISKSVKEIRSLGVLHQDLRPDNVLWNAELERALIIDFHHSMLVRRPPAKQTRSLKRPPYGADMCEAKRLHVR
;
A
#
# COMPACT_ATOMS: atom_id res chain seq x y z
N MET A 1 -115.20 -7.81 -16.53
CA MET A 1 -115.73 -8.43 -15.30
C MET A 1 -115.04 -9.78 -15.16
N ASP A 2 -113.81 -9.87 -14.66
CA ASP A 2 -113.16 -9.11 -13.58
C ASP A 2 -113.89 -9.27 -12.25
N SER A 3 -113.42 -10.24 -11.47
CA SER A 3 -113.29 -10.10 -10.02
C SER A 3 -111.79 -10.27 -9.73
N SER A 4 -111.17 -9.25 -9.14
CA SER A 4 -109.71 -9.19 -9.00
C SER A 4 -109.23 -10.11 -7.88
N SER A 5 -108.17 -10.87 -8.15
CA SER A 5 -107.45 -11.62 -7.12
C SER A 5 -106.95 -10.65 -6.04
N SER A 6 -107.42 -10.80 -4.81
CA SER A 6 -106.92 -10.03 -3.67
C SER A 6 -105.44 -10.38 -3.47
N PRO A 7 -104.51 -9.41 -3.47
CA PRO A 7 -103.10 -9.71 -3.33
C PRO A 7 -102.81 -10.29 -1.95
N ASP A 8 -101.98 -11.33 -1.88
CA ASP A 8 -101.51 -11.87 -0.61
C ASP A 8 -100.50 -10.89 0.03
N TYR A 9 -101.04 -10.00 0.86
CA TYR A 9 -100.26 -9.03 1.64
C TYR A 9 -99.21 -9.69 2.55
N LYS A 10 -99.41 -10.94 2.98
CA LYS A 10 -98.44 -11.68 3.81
C LYS A 10 -97.27 -12.16 2.95
N ALA A 11 -97.53 -12.69 1.76
CA ALA A 11 -96.47 -13.02 0.80
C ALA A 11 -95.72 -11.77 0.31
N LEU A 12 -96.41 -10.66 0.06
CA LEU A 12 -95.78 -9.38 -0.31
C LEU A 12 -94.89 -8.83 0.81
N PHE A 13 -95.38 -8.80 2.05
CA PHE A 13 -94.59 -8.34 3.20
C PHE A 13 -93.34 -9.21 3.43
N LEU A 14 -93.47 -10.54 3.38
CA LEU A 14 -92.33 -11.46 3.50
C LEU A 14 -91.32 -11.28 2.35
N ARG A 15 -91.80 -11.03 1.13
CA ARG A 15 -90.95 -10.74 -0.03
C ARG A 15 -90.20 -9.42 0.14
N GLU A 16 -90.83 -8.38 0.68
CA GLU A 16 -90.17 -7.10 0.95
C GLU A 16 -89.14 -7.20 2.07
N VAL A 17 -89.44 -7.89 3.17
CA VAL A 17 -88.48 -8.16 4.26
C VAL A 17 -87.27 -8.95 3.73
N ALA A 18 -87.49 -9.96 2.88
CA ALA A 18 -86.42 -10.71 2.24
C ALA A 18 -85.59 -9.87 1.25
N LEU A 19 -86.20 -8.91 0.54
CA LEU A 19 -85.49 -7.95 -0.32
C LEU A 19 -84.65 -6.96 0.50
N ARG A 20 -85.22 -6.37 1.56
CA ARG A 20 -84.50 -5.46 2.48
C ARG A 20 -83.28 -6.15 3.08
N ARG A 21 -83.45 -7.38 3.58
CA ARG A 21 -82.35 -8.20 4.12
C ARG A 21 -81.27 -8.49 3.08
N ARG A 22 -81.62 -8.84 1.83
CA ARG A 22 -80.64 -9.06 0.75
C ARG A 22 -79.87 -7.79 0.39
N VAL A 23 -80.52 -6.63 0.39
CA VAL A 23 -79.87 -5.33 0.15
C VAL A 23 -78.92 -4.97 1.30
N GLU A 24 -79.26 -5.32 2.54
CA GLU A 24 -78.42 -5.13 3.72
C GLU A 24 -77.20 -6.08 3.72
N GLU A 25 -77.40 -7.37 3.42
CA GLU A 25 -76.33 -8.36 3.22
C GLU A 25 -75.41 -7.98 2.04
N GLN A 26 -75.96 -7.42 0.95
CA GLN A 26 -75.16 -6.88 -0.16
C GLN A 26 -74.34 -5.64 0.24
N ARG A 27 -74.94 -4.69 0.97
CA ARG A 27 -74.24 -3.50 1.48
C ARG A 27 -73.14 -3.86 2.46
N GLU A 28 -73.35 -4.85 3.32
CA GLU A 28 -72.31 -5.31 4.24
C GLU A 28 -71.17 -6.03 3.49
N LEU A 29 -71.50 -6.85 2.49
CA LEU A 29 -70.49 -7.48 1.63
C LEU A 29 -69.70 -6.44 0.82
N GLU A 30 -70.36 -5.40 0.30
CA GLU A 30 -69.72 -4.30 -0.40
C GLU A 30 -68.81 -3.49 0.53
N ARG A 31 -69.27 -3.16 1.75
CA ARG A 31 -68.46 -2.50 2.79
C ARG A 31 -67.23 -3.34 3.14
N ARG A 32 -67.40 -4.64 3.43
CA ARG A 32 -66.28 -5.57 3.71
C ARG A 32 -65.30 -5.69 2.55
N ARG A 33 -65.78 -5.69 1.29
CA ARG A 33 -64.91 -5.71 0.10
C ARG A 33 -64.15 -4.40 -0.09
N ARG A 34 -64.74 -3.26 0.32
CA ARG A 34 -64.10 -1.95 0.33
C ARG A 34 -63.07 -1.83 1.45
N GLU A 35 -63.40 -2.23 2.68
CA GLU A 35 -62.46 -2.33 3.81
C GLU A 35 -61.23 -3.16 3.40
N GLN A 36 -61.45 -4.37 2.86
CA GLN A 36 -60.39 -5.23 2.30
C GLN A 36 -59.66 -4.67 1.07
N ALA A 37 -60.18 -3.64 0.39
CA ALA A 37 -59.48 -2.99 -0.71
C ALA A 37 -58.59 -1.85 -0.19
N GLU A 38 -59.13 -1.03 0.72
CA GLU A 38 -58.39 0.05 1.38
C GLU A 38 -57.22 -0.50 2.23
N ASP A 39 -57.39 -1.62 2.93
CA ASP A 39 -56.30 -2.25 3.68
C ASP A 39 -55.21 -2.86 2.79
N ARG A 40 -55.58 -3.46 1.65
CA ARG A 40 -54.59 -3.92 0.65
C ARG A 40 -53.89 -2.77 -0.05
N GLN A 41 -54.58 -1.63 -0.25
CA GLN A 41 -53.95 -0.41 -0.76
C GLN A 41 -52.96 0.16 0.26
N ARG A 42 -53.34 0.28 1.54
CA ARG A 42 -52.43 0.68 2.63
C ARG A 42 -51.18 -0.20 2.67
N GLN A 43 -51.34 -1.52 2.67
CA GLN A 43 -50.22 -2.48 2.64
C GLN A 43 -49.34 -2.35 1.39
N ALA A 44 -49.92 -2.07 0.23
CA ALA A 44 -49.17 -1.86 -1.01
C ALA A 44 -48.41 -0.52 -1.03
N GLU A 45 -48.99 0.54 -0.44
CA GLU A 45 -48.37 1.86 -0.31
C GLU A 45 -47.23 1.84 0.74
N GLU A 46 -47.44 1.18 1.88
CA GLU A 46 -46.42 0.91 2.90
C GLU A 46 -45.26 0.06 2.34
N GLY A 47 -45.58 -1.02 1.61
CA GLY A 47 -44.58 -1.86 0.95
C GLY A 47 -43.74 -1.08 -0.08
N GLN A 48 -44.38 -0.27 -0.93
CA GLN A 48 -43.67 0.64 -1.84
C GLN A 48 -42.83 1.69 -1.12
N ARG A 49 -43.25 2.16 0.06
CA ARG A 49 -42.48 3.12 0.86
C ARG A 49 -41.20 2.47 1.39
N GLN A 50 -41.33 1.29 2.01
CA GLN A 50 -40.20 0.52 2.53
C GLN A 50 -39.22 0.08 1.42
N GLU A 51 -39.72 -0.25 0.23
CA GLU A 51 -38.88 -0.57 -0.92
C GLU A 51 -38.12 0.66 -1.43
N ARG A 52 -38.76 1.84 -1.50
CA ARG A 52 -38.09 3.10 -1.87
C ARG A 52 -37.03 3.49 -0.85
N GLU A 53 -37.31 3.32 0.45
CA GLU A 53 -36.37 3.60 1.54
C GLU A 53 -35.15 2.66 1.50
N ARG A 54 -35.34 1.35 1.27
CA ARG A 54 -34.22 0.38 1.16
C ARG A 54 -33.42 0.49 -0.15
N ASN A 55 -34.02 1.09 -1.19
CA ASN A 55 -33.36 1.41 -2.46
C ASN A 55 -32.72 2.82 -2.47
N GLN A 56 -32.92 3.63 -1.43
CA GLN A 56 -32.30 4.95 -1.32
C GLN A 56 -30.83 4.83 -0.87
N GLN A 57 -29.96 5.73 -1.36
CA GLN A 57 -28.59 5.85 -0.85
C GLN A 57 -28.58 6.13 0.67
N THR A 58 -27.60 5.56 1.36
CA THR A 58 -27.46 5.67 2.81
C THR A 58 -26.64 6.90 3.21
N THR A 59 -26.93 7.45 4.41
CA THR A 59 -26.02 8.40 5.07
C THR A 59 -24.79 7.65 5.61
N PHE A 60 -23.72 8.37 5.97
CA PHE A 60 -22.49 7.74 6.50
C PHE A 60 -22.77 6.83 7.72
N GLU A 61 -23.63 7.26 8.64
CA GLU A 61 -23.95 6.51 9.85
C GLU A 61 -24.88 5.31 9.59
N GLU A 62 -25.85 5.47 8.69
CA GLU A 62 -26.69 4.36 8.20
C GLU A 62 -25.84 3.31 7.48
N PHE A 63 -24.87 3.74 6.68
CA PHE A 63 -23.95 2.89 5.93
C PHE A 63 -23.06 2.08 6.87
N ILE A 64 -22.31 2.73 7.77
CA ILE A 64 -21.41 2.04 8.71
C ILE A 64 -22.18 1.07 9.63
N ARG A 65 -23.36 1.48 10.15
CA ARG A 65 -24.26 0.61 10.95
C ARG A 65 -24.75 -0.59 10.14
N SER A 66 -25.11 -0.38 8.87
CA SER A 66 -25.62 -1.42 7.96
C SER A 66 -24.53 -2.39 7.52
N CYS A 67 -23.34 -1.92 7.12
CA CYS A 67 -22.20 -2.76 6.74
C CYS A 67 -21.75 -3.66 7.91
N HIS A 68 -21.64 -3.11 9.12
CA HIS A 68 -21.35 -3.93 10.30
C HIS A 68 -22.44 -4.99 10.55
N SER A 69 -23.71 -4.60 10.50
CA SER A 69 -24.85 -5.49 10.82
C SER A 69 -25.13 -6.57 9.77
N LEU A 70 -24.87 -6.28 8.49
CA LEU A 70 -25.20 -7.16 7.36
C LEU A 70 -24.01 -7.95 6.81
N LEU A 71 -22.77 -7.45 7.00
CA LEU A 71 -21.56 -8.07 6.45
C LEU A 71 -20.67 -8.68 7.55
N SER A 72 -20.41 -7.93 8.63
CA SER A 72 -19.45 -8.33 9.67
C SER A 72 -20.06 -9.24 10.74
N ARG A 73 -21.23 -8.91 11.29
CA ARG A 73 -21.93 -9.76 12.28
C ARG A 73 -22.39 -11.12 11.74
N PRO A 74 -22.87 -11.27 10.48
CA PRO A 74 -23.30 -12.56 9.95
C PRO A 74 -22.16 -13.48 9.46
N LEU A 75 -20.91 -13.05 9.55
CA LEU A 75 -19.75 -13.77 9.05
C LEU A 75 -19.56 -15.10 9.77
N ARG A 76 -19.11 -16.14 9.04
CA ARG A 76 -18.94 -17.49 9.57
C ARG A 76 -17.57 -18.05 9.22
N VAL A 77 -17.00 -18.84 10.12
CA VAL A 77 -15.73 -19.54 9.95
C VAL A 77 -16.02 -21.03 9.74
N GLU A 78 -15.31 -21.67 8.82
CA GLU A 78 -15.43 -23.10 8.56
C GLU A 78 -14.62 -23.90 9.60
N ALA A 79 -15.05 -25.12 9.92
CA ALA A 79 -14.32 -25.96 10.87
C ALA A 79 -12.88 -26.20 10.36
N PRO A 80 -11.82 -26.05 11.19
CA PRO A 80 -10.43 -26.18 10.74
C PRO A 80 -10.11 -27.50 10.03
N SER A 81 -10.81 -28.59 10.38
CA SER A 81 -10.71 -29.90 9.74
C SER A 81 -11.29 -29.97 8.31
N ARG A 82 -11.83 -28.87 7.78
CA ARG A 82 -12.38 -28.72 6.42
C ARG A 82 -11.72 -27.57 5.64
N SER A 83 -10.73 -26.90 6.22
CA SER A 83 -10.00 -25.78 5.62
C SER A 83 -8.78 -26.25 4.81
N THR A 84 -8.34 -25.45 3.84
CA THR A 84 -7.20 -25.82 2.98
C THR A 84 -5.86 -25.40 3.59
N THR A 85 -5.06 -26.37 4.06
CA THR A 85 -3.62 -26.17 4.31
C THR A 85 -2.85 -26.13 2.99
N GLY A 86 -2.32 -24.97 2.64
CA GLY A 86 -1.42 -24.79 1.50
C GLY A 86 -0.02 -25.39 1.74
N THR A 87 0.76 -25.50 0.67
CA THR A 87 2.15 -25.98 0.73
C THR A 87 3.02 -25.03 1.55
N ILE A 88 3.75 -25.56 2.52
CA ILE A 88 4.66 -24.79 3.38
C ILE A 88 5.87 -24.31 2.55
N PRO A 89 6.08 -23.00 2.36
CA PRO A 89 7.31 -22.49 1.73
C PRO A 89 8.51 -22.68 2.65
N PRO A 90 9.75 -22.71 2.13
CA PRO A 90 10.95 -22.89 2.95
C PRO A 90 11.11 -21.75 3.98
N PRO A 91 11.68 -22.03 5.17
CA PRO A 91 11.94 -21.04 6.21
C PRO A 91 12.71 -19.83 5.65
N THR A 92 12.09 -18.65 5.78
CA THR A 92 12.58 -17.38 5.21
C THR A 92 13.10 -16.50 6.34
N GLY A 93 14.29 -15.91 6.18
CA GLY A 93 14.83 -14.98 7.17
C GLY A 93 14.12 -13.62 7.09
N LYS A 94 13.23 -13.34 8.04
CA LYS A 94 12.46 -12.08 8.13
C LYS A 94 12.98 -11.19 9.26
N TYR A 95 12.87 -9.87 9.08
CA TYR A 95 13.21 -8.91 10.15
C TYR A 95 12.24 -9.08 11.32
N CYS A 96 12.75 -9.00 12.54
CA CYS A 96 12.03 -9.31 13.76
C CYS A 96 12.16 -8.16 14.77
N PRO A 97 11.06 -7.68 15.37
CA PRO A 97 11.15 -6.70 16.45
C PRO A 97 11.75 -7.36 17.69
N THR A 98 12.53 -6.60 18.46
CA THR A 98 13.00 -7.05 19.78
C THR A 98 11.86 -6.98 20.79
N ARG A 99 10.95 -6.00 20.67
CA ARG A 99 9.88 -5.73 21.65
C ARG A 99 8.50 -5.63 21.01
N LEU A 100 7.50 -6.19 21.68
CA LEU A 100 6.10 -5.86 21.46
C LEU A 100 5.62 -4.93 22.56
N ARG A 101 4.95 -3.84 22.21
CA ARG A 101 4.39 -2.86 23.13
C ARG A 101 2.93 -2.58 22.80
N PHE A 102 2.08 -2.41 23.81
CA PHE A 102 0.69 -2.04 23.59
C PHE A 102 0.59 -0.57 23.15
N TRP A 103 -0.13 -0.32 22.05
CA TRP A 103 -0.27 1.00 21.45
C TRP A 103 -1.38 1.82 22.14
N ALA A 104 -1.07 2.33 23.33
CA ALA A 104 -2.04 2.98 24.22
C ALA A 104 -2.71 4.24 23.65
N ASP A 105 -2.04 5.01 22.77
CA ASP A 105 -2.62 6.20 22.13
C ASP A 105 -3.38 5.90 20.83
N CYS A 106 -3.50 4.63 20.41
CA CYS A 106 -4.22 4.23 19.19
C CYS A 106 -5.71 4.65 19.19
N PRO A 107 -6.52 4.38 20.24
CA PRO A 107 -7.95 4.71 20.20
C PRO A 107 -8.21 6.21 20.11
N VAL A 108 -7.38 7.02 20.78
CA VAL A 108 -7.48 8.48 20.77
C VAL A 108 -7.21 9.03 19.37
N ARG A 109 -6.10 8.65 18.74
CA ARG A 109 -5.77 9.06 17.36
C ARG A 109 -6.84 8.64 16.35
N GLN A 110 -7.36 7.43 16.48
CA GLN A 110 -8.44 6.97 15.60
C GLN A 110 -9.72 7.76 15.82
N GLN A 111 -10.09 8.09 17.06
CA GLN A 111 -11.26 8.91 17.34
C GLN A 111 -11.10 10.35 16.82
N GLU A 112 -9.91 10.95 16.95
CA GLU A 112 -9.60 12.29 16.39
C GLU A 112 -9.80 12.33 14.87
N ILE A 113 -9.28 11.34 14.15
CA ILE A 113 -9.42 11.22 12.70
C ILE A 113 -10.87 10.89 12.31
N TYR A 114 -11.54 10.00 13.05
CA TYR A 114 -12.95 9.67 12.80
C TYR A 114 -13.86 10.87 13.03
N ASN A 115 -13.62 11.67 14.07
CA ASN A 115 -14.34 12.94 14.29
C ASN A 115 -14.18 13.91 13.12
N SER A 116 -12.99 13.97 12.51
CA SER A 116 -12.78 14.79 11.30
C SER A 116 -13.51 14.24 10.08
N VAL A 117 -13.57 12.91 9.90
CA VAL A 117 -14.40 12.29 8.86
C VAL A 117 -15.89 12.57 9.08
N LEU A 118 -16.38 12.43 10.32
CA LEU A 118 -17.77 12.74 10.69
C LEU A 118 -18.11 14.21 10.39
N ARG A 119 -17.21 15.15 10.72
CA ARG A 119 -17.34 16.59 10.40
C ARG A 119 -17.49 16.91 8.91
N TYR A 120 -17.03 16.04 8.00
CA TYR A 120 -17.19 16.20 6.55
C TYR A 120 -18.35 15.39 5.94
N LEU A 121 -18.71 14.24 6.52
CA LEU A 121 -19.70 13.30 5.96
C LEU A 121 -21.04 13.29 6.72
N GLN A 122 -21.11 13.91 7.89
CA GLN A 122 -22.35 14.26 8.60
C GLN A 122 -22.55 15.79 8.51
N SER A 123 -23.80 16.22 8.55
CA SER A 123 -24.19 17.64 8.51
C SER A 123 -25.33 17.86 9.47
N ASP A 124 -25.22 18.89 10.31
CA ASP A 124 -26.17 19.24 11.38
C ASP A 124 -27.59 19.57 10.86
N VAL A 125 -27.74 19.78 9.55
CA VAL A 125 -29.01 20.19 8.91
C VAL A 125 -29.66 19.04 8.13
N VAL A 126 -28.92 18.39 7.24
CA VAL A 126 -29.33 17.17 6.51
C VAL A 126 -28.06 16.38 6.17
N ALA A 127 -27.91 15.19 6.76
CA ALA A 127 -26.79 14.30 6.43
C ALA A 127 -26.85 13.84 4.96
N PRO A 128 -25.75 13.95 4.19
CA PRO A 128 -25.74 13.62 2.77
C PRO A 128 -25.87 12.10 2.55
N ARG A 129 -26.72 11.72 1.60
CA ARG A 129 -26.98 10.31 1.21
C ARG A 129 -26.10 9.94 0.03
N LEU A 130 -24.86 9.54 0.31
CA LEU A 130 -23.84 9.27 -0.71
C LEU A 130 -23.62 7.77 -0.95
N PHE A 131 -23.84 6.93 0.05
CA PHE A 131 -23.34 5.55 0.09
C PHE A 131 -24.36 4.50 -0.38
N SER A 132 -23.91 3.27 -0.60
CA SER A 132 -24.72 2.16 -1.15
C SER A 132 -26.07 1.98 -0.46
N PRO A 133 -27.16 1.73 -1.21
CA PRO A 133 -28.45 1.37 -0.64
C PRO A 133 -28.42 0.08 0.18
N ILE A 134 -29.31 -0.01 1.16
CA ILE A 134 -29.41 -1.17 2.07
C ILE A 134 -29.64 -2.49 1.30
N VAL A 135 -30.42 -2.45 0.20
CA VAL A 135 -30.66 -3.63 -0.66
C VAL A 135 -29.38 -4.24 -1.25
N GLU A 136 -28.36 -3.43 -1.52
CA GLU A 136 -27.07 -3.86 -2.07
C GLU A 136 -26.21 -4.51 -0.99
N LEU A 137 -26.16 -3.89 0.19
CA LEU A 137 -25.47 -4.42 1.38
C LEU A 137 -26.10 -5.75 1.83
N GLU A 138 -27.43 -5.89 1.79
CA GLU A 138 -28.09 -7.18 1.96
C GLU A 138 -27.69 -8.19 0.87
N GLY A 139 -27.47 -7.73 -0.38
CA GLY A 139 -27.01 -8.55 -1.50
C GLY A 139 -25.56 -9.05 -1.34
N LEU A 140 -24.70 -8.29 -0.68
CA LEU A 140 -23.36 -8.70 -0.23
C LEU A 140 -23.46 -9.66 0.97
N GLY A 141 -24.20 -9.30 2.02
CA GLY A 141 -24.42 -10.16 3.19
C GLY A 141 -25.00 -11.54 2.85
N ARG A 142 -25.98 -11.59 1.93
CA ARG A 142 -26.54 -12.83 1.37
C ARG A 142 -25.56 -13.64 0.50
N ARG A 143 -24.41 -13.10 0.12
CA ARG A 143 -23.31 -13.85 -0.52
C ARG A 143 -22.37 -14.43 0.54
N PHE A 144 -21.85 -13.61 1.45
CA PHE A 144 -20.93 -14.07 2.50
C PHE A 144 -21.57 -15.09 3.45
N ALA A 145 -22.83 -14.89 3.85
CA ALA A 145 -23.56 -15.83 4.73
C ALA A 145 -23.79 -17.24 4.12
N ARG A 146 -23.56 -17.43 2.81
CA ARG A 146 -23.68 -18.76 2.15
C ARG A 146 -22.43 -19.63 2.31
N ARG A 147 -21.24 -19.02 2.41
CA ARG A 147 -19.96 -19.75 2.44
C ARG A 147 -19.11 -19.23 3.60
N PRO A 148 -18.86 -20.06 4.63
CA PRO A 148 -17.94 -19.68 5.70
C PRO A 148 -16.49 -19.60 5.18
N ILE A 149 -15.67 -18.76 5.81
CA ILE A 149 -14.25 -18.57 5.44
C ILE A 149 -13.49 -19.90 5.62
N SER A 150 -13.02 -20.46 4.51
CA SER A 150 -12.39 -21.80 4.42
C SER A 150 -10.96 -21.80 3.87
N SER A 151 -10.51 -20.67 3.32
CA SER A 151 -9.20 -20.47 2.67
C SER A 151 -8.74 -19.00 2.74
N GLU A 152 -7.49 -18.71 2.38
CA GLU A 152 -6.98 -17.33 2.26
C GLU A 152 -7.73 -16.54 1.17
N GLN A 153 -8.06 -17.19 0.04
CA GLN A 153 -8.87 -16.59 -1.04
C GLN A 153 -10.28 -16.17 -0.58
N ASP A 154 -10.89 -16.88 0.39
CA ASP A 154 -12.20 -16.51 0.94
C ASP A 154 -12.11 -15.30 1.88
N LEU A 155 -10.99 -15.15 2.59
CA LEU A 155 -10.73 -13.97 3.42
C LEU A 155 -10.45 -12.74 2.55
N GLU A 156 -9.57 -12.86 1.55
CA GLU A 156 -9.34 -11.80 0.55
C GLU A 156 -10.66 -11.35 -0.10
N SER A 157 -11.51 -12.30 -0.51
CA SER A 157 -12.82 -12.00 -1.09
C SER A 157 -13.78 -11.32 -0.12
N TYR A 158 -13.64 -11.55 1.20
CA TYR A 158 -14.43 -10.87 2.21
C TYR A 158 -13.91 -9.46 2.46
N GLU A 159 -12.63 -9.32 2.81
CA GLU A 159 -12.03 -8.02 3.14
C GLU A 159 -12.19 -7.05 1.97
N ARG A 160 -11.93 -7.50 0.73
CA ARG A 160 -12.12 -6.68 -0.47
C ARG A 160 -13.54 -6.12 -0.61
N PHE A 161 -14.52 -7.03 -0.72
CA PHE A 161 -15.91 -6.68 -1.04
C PHE A 161 -16.77 -6.25 0.17
N ALA A 162 -16.24 -6.28 1.40
CA ALA A 162 -16.95 -5.89 2.62
C ALA A 162 -16.25 -4.81 3.46
N VAL A 163 -14.97 -4.53 3.19
CA VAL A 163 -14.17 -3.53 3.92
C VAL A 163 -13.41 -2.61 2.96
N GLU A 164 -12.54 -3.13 2.08
CA GLU A 164 -11.67 -2.32 1.20
C GLU A 164 -12.46 -1.44 0.24
N ASP A 165 -13.39 -2.02 -0.55
CA ASP A 165 -14.21 -1.29 -1.52
C ASP A 165 -15.03 -0.18 -0.81
N HIS A 166 -15.55 -0.46 0.38
CA HIS A 166 -16.31 0.51 1.17
C HIS A 166 -15.42 1.62 1.78
N VAL A 167 -14.16 1.33 2.12
CA VAL A 167 -13.17 2.34 2.52
C VAL A 167 -12.74 3.19 1.31
N HIS A 168 -12.60 2.58 0.13
CA HIS A 168 -12.38 3.28 -1.13
C HIS A 168 -13.53 4.25 -1.46
N ASP A 169 -14.79 3.83 -1.30
CA ASP A 169 -15.95 4.68 -1.55
C ASP A 169 -15.97 5.89 -0.61
N ILE A 170 -15.73 5.69 0.69
CA ILE A 170 -15.63 6.77 1.68
C ILE A 170 -14.52 7.76 1.32
N ILE A 171 -13.32 7.28 0.96
CA ILE A 171 -12.21 8.14 0.56
C ILE A 171 -12.50 8.84 -0.78
N THR A 172 -13.23 8.19 -1.70
CA THR A 172 -13.65 8.77 -2.98
C THR A 172 -14.64 9.93 -2.77
N GLU A 173 -15.56 9.84 -1.80
CA GLU A 173 -16.41 10.98 -1.43
C GLU A 173 -15.60 12.10 -0.75
N LEU A 174 -14.68 11.76 0.17
CA LEU A 174 -13.80 12.75 0.81
C LEU A 174 -12.90 13.49 -0.20
N CYS A 175 -12.40 12.81 -1.24
CA CYS A 175 -11.62 13.41 -2.32
C CYS A 175 -12.37 14.49 -3.13
N LYS A 176 -13.71 14.51 -3.10
CA LYS A 176 -14.54 15.54 -3.75
C LYS A 176 -14.62 16.83 -2.95
N LEU A 177 -14.27 16.79 -1.65
CA LEU A 177 -14.30 17.92 -0.73
C LEU A 177 -12.88 18.54 -0.66
N PRO A 178 -12.65 19.77 -1.15
CA PRO A 178 -11.30 20.35 -1.19
C PRO A 178 -10.62 20.40 0.19
N ASP A 179 -11.36 20.82 1.21
CA ASP A 179 -10.86 21.00 2.58
C ASP A 179 -10.42 19.65 3.18
N ALA A 180 -11.20 18.58 2.98
CA ALA A 180 -10.84 17.23 3.46
C ALA A 180 -9.68 16.63 2.65
N ARG A 181 -9.60 16.94 1.35
CA ARG A 181 -8.48 16.54 0.48
C ARG A 181 -7.16 17.19 0.91
N GLU A 182 -7.20 18.43 1.41
CA GLU A 182 -6.05 19.11 1.99
C GLU A 182 -5.72 18.60 3.40
N GLU A 183 -6.72 18.52 4.31
CA GLU A 183 -6.54 18.04 5.70
C GLU A 183 -5.93 16.63 5.77
N PHE A 184 -6.45 15.69 4.96
CA PHE A 184 -5.98 14.30 4.90
C PHE A 184 -4.99 14.02 3.75
N GLN A 185 -4.54 15.03 3.00
CA GLN A 185 -3.58 14.89 1.89
C GLN A 185 -3.92 13.80 0.85
N LEU A 186 -5.21 13.62 0.50
CA LEU A 186 -5.73 12.41 -0.15
C LEU A 186 -5.22 12.11 -1.58
N GLY A 187 -4.47 13.02 -2.21
CA GLY A 187 -4.06 12.88 -3.62
C GLY A 187 -5.29 12.83 -4.52
N ASN A 188 -5.45 11.78 -5.32
CA ASN A 188 -6.66 11.48 -6.10
C ASN A 188 -7.52 10.35 -5.49
N GLY A 189 -7.17 9.82 -4.32
CA GLY A 189 -7.79 8.65 -3.68
C GLY A 189 -6.85 7.44 -3.58
N ILE A 190 -7.39 6.30 -3.16
CA ILE A 190 -6.63 5.05 -2.98
C ILE A 190 -6.89 4.01 -4.08
N GLN A 191 -5.98 3.06 -4.21
CA GLN A 191 -6.13 1.82 -4.97
C GLN A 191 -5.68 0.63 -4.11
N PHE A 192 -6.36 -0.51 -4.22
CA PHE A 192 -6.01 -1.77 -3.56
C PHE A 192 -5.49 -2.76 -4.60
N ASP A 193 -4.19 -3.09 -4.52
CA ASP A 193 -3.49 -3.99 -5.44
C ASP A 193 -2.75 -5.11 -4.67
N ASN A 194 -2.91 -6.37 -5.11
CA ASN A 194 -2.05 -7.46 -4.67
C ASN A 194 -0.70 -7.32 -5.41
N HIS A 195 0.38 -7.05 -4.70
CA HIS A 195 1.70 -6.86 -5.31
C HIS A 195 2.70 -7.96 -4.93
N ALA A 196 3.72 -8.15 -5.78
CA ALA A 196 4.84 -9.04 -5.52
C ALA A 196 6.10 -8.51 -6.22
N ASN A 197 7.23 -8.47 -5.51
CA ASN A 197 8.49 -7.95 -6.03
C ASN A 197 8.94 -8.67 -7.31
N ALA A 198 9.01 -7.92 -8.41
CA ALA A 198 9.26 -8.46 -9.74
C ALA A 198 10.66 -9.11 -9.89
N LEU A 199 11.66 -8.66 -9.10
CA LEU A 199 13.04 -9.18 -9.17
C LEU A 199 13.39 -10.19 -8.05
N ASP A 200 12.45 -10.43 -7.13
CA ASP A 200 12.54 -11.52 -6.13
C ASP A 200 11.68 -12.73 -6.53
N ALA A 201 10.91 -12.61 -7.62
CA ALA A 201 10.09 -13.68 -8.17
C ALA A 201 10.97 -14.84 -8.69
N VAL A 202 10.94 -15.98 -8.00
CA VAL A 202 11.72 -17.17 -8.35
C VAL A 202 11.19 -17.78 -9.65
N GLU A 203 11.89 -17.55 -10.77
CA GLU A 203 11.75 -18.38 -11.98
C GLU A 203 12.31 -19.77 -11.68
N GLY A 204 11.47 -20.67 -11.16
CA GLY A 204 11.83 -22.06 -10.93
C GLY A 204 12.24 -22.76 -12.22
N GLU A 205 13.39 -23.45 -12.19
CA GLU A 205 14.04 -24.04 -13.36
C GLU A 205 13.09 -24.91 -14.21
N SER A 206 12.59 -24.36 -15.32
CA SER A 206 11.70 -25.06 -16.25
C SER A 206 12.22 -25.05 -17.68
N ALA A 207 13.50 -25.37 -17.86
CA ALA A 207 14.16 -25.60 -19.15
C ALA A 207 13.73 -26.91 -19.87
N THR A 208 12.54 -27.42 -19.55
CA THR A 208 11.88 -28.57 -20.18
C THR A 208 10.39 -28.27 -20.32
N GLY A 209 9.89 -28.16 -21.56
CA GLY A 209 8.52 -27.70 -21.83
C GLY A 209 7.43 -28.72 -21.49
N GLN A 210 6.91 -28.68 -20.26
CA GLN A 210 5.59 -29.21 -19.91
C GLN A 210 4.83 -28.18 -19.05
N PRO A 211 3.52 -27.96 -19.29
CA PRO A 211 2.73 -26.99 -18.53
C PRO A 211 2.29 -27.57 -17.18
N SER A 212 3.13 -27.43 -16.15
CA SER A 212 2.74 -27.71 -14.77
C SER A 212 1.69 -26.69 -14.31
N THR A 213 0.47 -27.17 -14.01
CA THR A 213 -0.66 -26.33 -13.60
C THR A 213 -0.52 -25.76 -12.18
N SER A 214 0.41 -26.30 -11.38
CA SER A 214 0.78 -25.80 -10.06
C SER A 214 1.86 -24.71 -10.17
N ARG A 215 1.44 -23.44 -10.34
CA ARG A 215 2.29 -22.30 -9.96
C ARG A 215 2.58 -22.42 -8.44
N PRO A 216 3.82 -22.23 -7.97
CA PRO A 216 4.05 -22.06 -6.54
C PRO A 216 3.30 -20.81 -6.07
N SER A 217 2.58 -20.91 -4.95
CA SER A 217 1.88 -19.78 -4.33
C SER A 217 2.89 -18.67 -4.05
N ARG A 218 2.60 -17.48 -4.58
CA ARG A 218 3.38 -16.28 -4.32
C ARG A 218 3.02 -15.78 -2.91
N PRO A 219 3.92 -15.06 -2.22
CA PRO A 219 3.50 -14.23 -1.10
C PRO A 219 2.69 -13.07 -1.68
N ASP A 220 1.36 -13.16 -1.61
CA ASP A 220 0.47 -12.10 -2.06
C ASP A 220 0.48 -10.98 -1.00
N GLN A 221 1.28 -9.94 -1.24
CA GLN A 221 1.41 -8.78 -0.36
C GLN A 221 0.31 -7.78 -0.74
N PHE A 222 -0.71 -7.67 0.10
CA PHE A 222 -1.82 -6.73 -0.12
C PHE A 222 -1.35 -5.31 0.15
N CYS A 223 -1.41 -4.47 -0.88
CA CYS A 223 -0.87 -3.12 -0.87
C CYS A 223 -2.00 -2.11 -1.09
N ILE A 224 -2.03 -1.09 -0.24
CA ILE A 224 -2.87 0.09 -0.43
C ILE A 224 -1.97 1.18 -1.00
N HIS A 225 -2.32 1.75 -2.16
CA HIS A 225 -1.57 2.83 -2.80
C HIS A 225 -2.36 4.13 -2.78
N ARG A 226 -1.70 5.24 -2.45
CA ARG A 226 -2.18 6.59 -2.82
C ARG A 226 -1.98 6.77 -4.32
N THR A 227 -3.04 7.21 -5.00
CA THR A 227 -2.97 7.69 -6.38
C THR A 227 -2.76 9.19 -6.39
N ASP A 228 -1.90 9.70 -7.28
CA ASP A 228 -1.71 11.14 -7.49
C ASP A 228 -1.30 11.42 -8.94
N GLY A 229 -2.26 11.90 -9.74
CA GLY A 229 -2.12 12.00 -11.20
C GLY A 229 -1.76 10.65 -11.84
N ASN A 230 -0.58 10.58 -12.44
CA ASN A 230 -0.02 9.36 -13.06
C ASN A 230 0.95 8.60 -12.13
N THR A 231 1.02 8.96 -10.84
CA THR A 231 1.91 8.31 -9.86
C THR A 231 1.10 7.51 -8.84
N THR A 232 1.61 6.34 -8.48
CA THR A 232 1.12 5.53 -7.35
C THR A 232 2.24 5.44 -6.31
N THR A 233 1.89 5.66 -5.04
CA THR A 233 2.82 5.58 -3.91
C THR A 233 2.24 4.62 -2.88
N LEU A 234 3.04 3.68 -2.38
CA LEU A 234 2.59 2.77 -1.33
C LEU A 234 2.21 3.57 -0.07
N LEU A 235 0.99 3.36 0.41
CA LEU A 235 0.40 4.02 1.57
C LEU A 235 0.63 3.16 2.82
N THR A 236 0.22 1.89 2.73
CA THR A 236 0.34 0.88 3.79
C THR A 236 0.17 -0.53 3.18
N THR A 237 0.42 -1.56 3.96
CA THR A 237 0.30 -2.99 3.59
C THR A 237 -0.64 -3.72 4.54
N VAL A 238 -1.05 -4.94 4.15
CA VAL A 238 -1.97 -5.78 4.92
C VAL A 238 -1.57 -7.25 4.81
N GLU A 239 -1.60 -7.98 5.94
CA GLU A 239 -1.39 -9.43 5.99
C GLU A 239 -2.71 -10.13 6.37
N TYR A 240 -3.19 -10.99 5.48
CA TYR A 240 -4.45 -11.73 5.62
C TYR A 240 -4.22 -13.16 6.11
N LYS A 241 -4.69 -13.48 7.33
CA LYS A 241 -4.58 -14.84 7.89
C LYS A 241 -5.92 -15.37 8.42
N PRO A 242 -6.58 -16.32 7.71
CA PRO A 242 -7.91 -16.80 8.06
C PRO A 242 -8.06 -17.32 9.51
N PRO A 243 -9.26 -17.25 10.11
CA PRO A 243 -9.45 -17.63 11.51
C PRO A 243 -9.14 -19.10 11.84
N HIS A 244 -9.21 -20.00 10.85
CA HIS A 244 -8.80 -21.41 11.01
C HIS A 244 -7.26 -21.59 11.05
N LYS A 245 -6.50 -20.63 10.49
CA LYS A 245 -5.03 -20.53 10.61
C LYS A 245 -4.63 -19.77 11.88
N LEU A 246 -5.27 -18.63 12.15
CA LEU A 246 -5.01 -17.75 13.30
C LEU A 246 -6.35 -17.26 13.90
N SER A 247 -6.83 -17.95 14.94
CA SER A 247 -8.11 -17.61 15.56
C SER A 247 -8.01 -16.40 16.50
N VAL A 248 -9.15 -15.79 16.83
CA VAL A 248 -9.22 -14.62 17.72
C VAL A 248 -8.73 -14.95 19.13
N GLU A 249 -8.94 -16.18 19.60
CA GLU A 249 -8.45 -16.67 20.89
C GLU A 249 -6.92 -16.76 20.92
N ASN A 250 -6.29 -17.13 19.80
CA ASN A 250 -4.84 -17.13 19.65
C ASN A 250 -4.28 -15.71 19.59
N LEU A 251 -5.00 -14.74 19.01
CA LEU A 251 -4.65 -13.32 19.08
C LEU A 251 -4.72 -12.81 20.52
N ARG A 252 -5.84 -13.00 21.24
CA ARG A 252 -6.00 -12.56 22.64
C ARG A 252 -4.94 -13.15 23.57
N ALA A 253 -4.63 -14.44 23.45
CA ALA A 253 -3.65 -15.11 24.32
C ALA A 253 -2.19 -14.85 23.91
N GLY A 254 -1.94 -14.59 22.61
CA GLY A 254 -0.60 -14.38 22.05
C GLY A 254 -0.12 -12.93 22.04
N LEU A 255 -1.04 -11.95 22.05
CA LEU A 255 -0.71 -10.52 22.01
C LEU A 255 -0.63 -9.92 23.42
N ARG A 256 0.60 -9.65 23.88
CA ARG A 256 0.88 -8.91 25.12
C ARG A 256 2.17 -8.08 24.98
N PRO A 257 2.36 -7.04 25.80
CA PRO A 257 3.67 -6.42 25.96
C PRO A 257 4.71 -7.46 26.41
N MET A 258 5.82 -7.58 25.68
CA MET A 258 6.87 -8.57 25.95
C MET A 258 8.19 -8.23 25.25
N ASN A 259 9.30 -8.79 25.75
CA ASN A 259 10.53 -8.91 24.98
C ASN A 259 10.36 -10.07 24.00
N PHE A 260 9.91 -9.73 22.79
CA PHE A 260 9.50 -10.71 21.80
C PHE A 260 10.66 -11.59 21.34
N TRP A 261 11.87 -11.03 21.21
CA TRP A 261 13.05 -11.80 20.80
C TRP A 261 13.36 -12.93 21.80
N ASP A 262 13.53 -12.58 23.07
CA ASP A 262 13.94 -13.53 24.11
C ASP A 262 12.80 -14.48 24.51
N GLU A 263 11.56 -14.00 24.61
CA GLU A 263 10.42 -14.79 25.10
C GLU A 263 9.80 -15.72 24.04
N VAL A 264 9.83 -15.34 22.75
CA VAL A 264 9.12 -16.07 21.67
C VAL A 264 10.05 -16.68 20.62
N VAL A 265 11.16 -16.02 20.29
CA VAL A 265 12.07 -16.47 19.21
C VAL A 265 13.23 -17.31 19.74
N GLN A 266 13.81 -16.93 20.88
CA GLN A 266 14.91 -17.65 21.53
C GLN A 266 14.60 -18.08 22.99
N PRO A 267 13.44 -18.72 23.26
CA PRO A 267 13.08 -19.17 24.61
C PRO A 267 14.09 -20.21 25.11
N GLU A 268 14.57 -20.04 26.35
CA GLU A 268 15.53 -20.95 26.98
C GLU A 268 15.00 -22.40 27.09
N THR A 269 13.69 -22.55 27.31
CA THR A 269 13.00 -23.84 27.39
C THR A 269 11.60 -23.74 26.78
N ILE A 270 11.16 -24.77 26.05
CA ILE A 270 9.76 -24.91 25.62
C ILE A 270 8.93 -25.42 26.82
N PRO A 271 7.80 -24.78 27.17
CA PRO A 271 6.95 -25.24 28.27
C PRO A 271 6.42 -26.66 28.06
N THR A 272 6.52 -27.49 29.10
CA THR A 272 6.01 -28.87 29.14
C THR A 272 4.62 -29.00 29.75
N ASP A 273 4.18 -28.02 30.56
CA ASP A 273 2.78 -27.95 31.00
C ASP A 273 1.84 -27.67 29.83
N LYS A 274 0.68 -28.32 29.83
CA LYS A 274 -0.27 -28.26 28.72
C LYS A 274 -0.89 -26.87 28.52
N LYS A 275 -1.13 -26.09 29.60
CA LYS A 275 -1.72 -24.74 29.49
C LYS A 275 -0.69 -23.73 29.02
N GLU A 276 0.50 -23.73 29.63
CA GLU A 276 1.58 -22.83 29.22
C GLU A 276 2.10 -23.15 27.82
N LYS A 277 2.09 -24.41 27.38
CA LYS A 277 2.40 -24.79 26.00
C LYS A 277 1.37 -24.23 25.01
N LEU A 278 0.07 -24.28 25.32
CA LEU A 278 -0.97 -23.68 24.46
C LEU A 278 -0.82 -22.16 24.36
N LYS A 279 -0.47 -21.48 25.46
CA LYS A 279 -0.14 -20.05 25.45
C LYS A 279 1.09 -19.75 24.58
N TYR A 280 2.17 -20.50 24.76
CA TYR A 280 3.40 -20.39 23.96
C TYR A 280 3.16 -20.64 22.45
N ASN A 281 2.30 -21.62 22.12
CA ASN A 281 1.86 -21.86 20.75
C ASN A 281 1.11 -20.63 20.17
N ALA A 282 0.21 -20.00 20.95
CA ALA A 282 -0.51 -18.79 20.55
C ALA A 282 0.43 -17.58 20.37
N GLU A 283 1.35 -17.36 21.30
CA GLU A 283 2.40 -16.32 21.23
C GLU A 283 3.26 -16.49 19.96
N ARG A 284 3.63 -17.73 19.61
CA ARG A 284 4.36 -18.03 18.37
C ARG A 284 3.53 -17.88 17.10
N LEU A 285 2.26 -18.26 17.10
CA LEU A 285 1.38 -18.12 15.94
C LEU A 285 1.14 -16.63 15.64
N ALA A 286 0.66 -15.85 16.61
CA ALA A 286 0.46 -14.41 16.47
C ALA A 286 1.78 -13.71 16.12
N GLY A 287 2.85 -14.01 16.85
CA GLY A 287 4.19 -13.47 16.62
C GLY A 287 4.72 -13.73 15.21
N SER A 288 4.53 -14.92 14.64
CA SER A 288 5.02 -15.23 13.29
C SER A 288 4.24 -14.52 12.16
N VAL A 289 3.02 -14.04 12.42
CA VAL A 289 2.29 -13.14 11.50
C VAL A 289 2.74 -11.68 11.70
N LEU A 290 2.92 -11.24 12.96
CA LEU A 290 3.47 -9.90 13.23
C LEU A 290 4.85 -9.71 12.60
N VAL A 291 5.73 -10.70 12.68
CA VAL A 291 7.04 -10.73 12.00
C VAL A 291 6.92 -10.67 10.48
N GLN A 292 5.90 -11.30 9.90
CA GLN A 292 5.66 -11.27 8.46
C GLN A 292 5.35 -9.86 7.98
N GLU A 293 4.41 -9.18 8.63
CA GLU A 293 4.01 -7.81 8.27
C GLU A 293 5.08 -6.78 8.66
N TYR A 294 5.65 -6.88 9.86
CA TYR A 294 6.73 -6.00 10.31
C TYR A 294 7.95 -6.01 9.38
N HIS A 295 8.33 -7.17 8.82
CA HIS A 295 9.40 -7.25 7.83
C HIS A 295 9.10 -6.42 6.58
N VAL A 296 7.84 -6.43 6.11
CA VAL A 296 7.36 -5.57 5.01
C VAL A 296 7.39 -4.10 5.43
N MET A 297 6.87 -3.75 6.62
CA MET A 297 6.91 -2.37 7.15
C MET A 297 8.34 -1.80 7.19
N ILE A 298 9.35 -2.61 7.53
CA ILE A 298 10.76 -2.19 7.54
C ILE A 298 11.33 -2.07 6.12
N GLN A 299 11.06 -3.02 5.22
CA GLN A 299 11.53 -2.96 3.83
C GLN A 299 10.90 -1.78 3.06
N GLU A 300 9.61 -1.53 3.27
CA GLU A 300 8.87 -0.46 2.58
C GLU A 300 8.92 0.90 3.31
N GLY A 301 9.40 0.90 4.56
CA GLY A 301 9.57 2.12 5.37
C GLY A 301 8.25 2.71 5.89
N LEU A 302 7.27 1.87 6.18
CA LEU A 302 5.92 2.28 6.62
C LEU A 302 5.89 2.58 8.12
N GLU A 303 5.15 3.61 8.55
CA GLU A 303 4.85 3.82 9.98
C GLU A 303 3.73 2.90 10.46
N TYR A 304 2.66 2.76 9.68
CA TYR A 304 1.43 2.05 10.06
C TYR A 304 1.15 0.86 9.12
N SER A 305 0.51 -0.16 9.67
CA SER A 305 0.00 -1.33 8.95
C SER A 305 -1.11 -2.02 9.77
N TYR A 306 -1.73 -3.08 9.25
CA TYR A 306 -2.57 -3.97 10.04
C TYR A 306 -2.55 -5.42 9.55
N VAL A 307 -2.89 -6.33 10.47
CA VAL A 307 -3.15 -7.75 10.22
C VAL A 307 -4.63 -8.00 10.44
N THR A 308 -5.29 -8.83 9.63
CA THR A 308 -6.70 -9.21 9.87
C THR A 308 -6.98 -10.68 9.57
N ASN A 309 -7.98 -11.21 10.29
CA ASN A 309 -8.60 -12.51 10.02
C ASN A 309 -10.10 -12.39 9.65
N GLY A 310 -10.62 -11.19 9.43
CA GLY A 310 -12.03 -10.91 9.13
C GLY A 310 -12.96 -10.85 10.35
N LEU A 311 -12.49 -11.28 11.53
CA LEU A 311 -13.21 -11.16 12.81
C LEU A 311 -12.53 -10.18 13.78
N ALA A 312 -11.21 -10.10 13.72
CA ALA A 312 -10.37 -9.23 14.53
C ALA A 312 -9.26 -8.62 13.67
N LEU A 313 -8.87 -7.39 14.01
CA LEU A 313 -7.79 -6.65 13.38
C LEU A 313 -6.70 -6.35 14.40
N VAL A 314 -5.44 -6.49 14.02
CA VAL A 314 -4.29 -6.03 14.81
C VAL A 314 -3.70 -4.83 14.10
N LEU A 315 -3.93 -3.63 14.65
CA LEU A 315 -3.35 -2.39 14.14
C LEU A 315 -1.90 -2.30 14.60
N LEU A 316 -1.01 -1.98 13.67
CA LEU A 316 0.44 -1.98 13.88
C LEU A 316 1.05 -0.61 13.64
N ARG A 317 2.05 -0.28 14.46
CA ARG A 317 2.88 0.90 14.30
C ARG A 317 4.34 0.58 14.64
N VAL A 318 5.27 1.07 13.83
CA VAL A 318 6.71 1.08 14.17
C VAL A 318 7.10 2.50 14.57
N PRO A 319 7.71 2.77 15.74
CA PRO A 319 8.24 4.10 16.08
C PRO A 319 9.39 4.53 15.15
N TYR A 320 9.54 5.84 14.91
CA TYR A 320 10.64 6.36 14.10
C TYR A 320 12.01 6.21 14.80
N ASP A 321 12.10 6.57 16.08
CA ASP A 321 13.36 6.60 16.83
C ASP A 321 13.83 5.20 17.29
N ASP A 322 12.89 4.27 17.46
CA ASP A 322 13.15 2.90 17.83
C ASP A 322 12.48 1.90 16.88
N PRO A 323 13.14 1.52 15.76
CA PRO A 323 12.65 0.45 14.90
C PRO A 323 12.54 -0.90 15.60
N SER A 324 13.22 -1.14 16.73
CA SER A 324 13.23 -2.46 17.41
C SER A 324 11.95 -2.77 18.20
N THR A 325 11.06 -1.79 18.36
CA THR A 325 9.75 -1.96 18.97
C THR A 325 8.66 -1.98 17.90
N LEU A 326 7.73 -2.92 18.04
CA LEU A 326 6.47 -2.94 17.31
C LEU A 326 5.33 -2.64 18.29
N ASP A 327 4.65 -1.51 18.06
CA ASP A 327 3.45 -1.11 18.77
C ASP A 327 2.23 -1.82 18.15
N PHE A 328 1.41 -2.46 18.97
CA PHE A 328 0.22 -3.20 18.51
C PHE A 328 -1.05 -2.80 19.27
N TYR A 329 -2.20 -2.84 18.60
CA TYR A 329 -3.52 -2.71 19.21
C TYR A 329 -4.48 -3.75 18.61
N LEU A 330 -5.16 -4.52 19.46
CA LEU A 330 -6.15 -5.54 19.03
C LEU A 330 -7.56 -4.91 19.02
N CYS A 331 -8.24 -5.01 17.89
CA CYS A 331 -9.64 -4.65 17.69
C CYS A 331 -10.47 -5.89 17.41
N GLU A 332 -11.70 -5.93 17.93
CA GLU A 332 -12.66 -7.00 17.65
C GLU A 332 -14.01 -6.40 17.31
N PRO A 333 -14.27 -5.96 16.06
CA PRO A 333 -15.46 -5.18 15.72
C PRO A 333 -16.80 -5.81 16.11
N ASN A 334 -16.91 -7.14 16.14
CA ASN A 334 -18.11 -7.87 16.56
C ASN A 334 -18.29 -7.99 18.10
N MET A 335 -17.31 -7.57 18.89
CA MET A 335 -17.33 -7.48 20.36
C MET A 335 -17.31 -6.02 20.84
N ASP A 336 -16.54 -5.16 20.16
CA ASP A 336 -16.36 -3.75 20.50
C ASP A 336 -17.62 -2.92 20.21
N VAL A 337 -18.47 -3.36 19.26
CA VAL A 337 -19.72 -2.69 18.89
C VAL A 337 -20.89 -3.20 19.74
N CYS A 338 -21.38 -2.37 20.66
CA CYS A 338 -22.63 -2.63 21.37
C CYS A 338 -23.82 -2.41 20.43
N ALA A 339 -24.69 -3.41 20.28
CA ALA A 339 -25.87 -3.31 19.41
C ALA A 339 -27.03 -2.50 20.02
N ASP A 340 -26.98 -2.25 21.33
CA ASP A 340 -28.03 -1.57 22.11
C ASP A 340 -27.70 -0.08 22.40
N ASP A 341 -26.58 0.42 21.87
CA ASP A 341 -26.11 1.81 22.06
C ASP A 341 -25.73 2.45 20.71
N ASP A 342 -26.60 3.34 20.21
CA ASP A 342 -26.38 4.05 18.94
C ASP A 342 -25.14 4.95 18.95
N SER A 343 -24.66 5.43 20.11
CA SER A 343 -23.45 6.27 20.19
C SER A 343 -22.18 5.51 19.80
N THR A 344 -22.22 4.18 19.83
CA THR A 344 -21.14 3.29 19.36
C THR A 344 -20.70 3.60 17.92
N PHE A 345 -21.61 4.02 17.05
CA PHE A 345 -21.32 4.33 15.64
C PHE A 345 -20.72 5.72 15.42
N GLN A 346 -20.61 6.54 16.47
CA GLN A 346 -19.80 7.77 16.47
C GLN A 346 -18.32 7.49 16.78
N GLN A 347 -17.96 6.22 17.01
CA GLN A 347 -16.59 5.77 17.27
C GLN A 347 -16.13 4.82 16.14
N PRO A 348 -14.83 4.76 15.80
CA PRO A 348 -14.30 3.93 14.70
C PRO A 348 -14.25 2.43 15.03
N ARG A 349 -15.21 1.89 15.80
CA ARG A 349 -15.21 0.51 16.33
C ARG A 349 -15.49 -0.56 15.28
N THR A 350 -16.12 -0.22 14.17
CA THR A 350 -16.38 -1.16 13.06
C THR A 350 -15.11 -1.47 12.27
N ALA A 351 -15.07 -2.59 11.54
CA ALA A 351 -13.91 -2.93 10.69
C ALA A 351 -13.58 -1.80 9.68
N ILE A 352 -14.59 -1.30 8.98
CA ILE A 352 -14.48 -0.15 8.07
C ILE A 352 -13.97 1.10 8.81
N GLY A 353 -14.45 1.36 10.03
CA GLY A 353 -13.97 2.47 10.86
C GLY A 353 -12.48 2.36 11.21
N ARG A 354 -12.03 1.20 11.71
CA ARG A 354 -10.62 0.94 12.07
C ARG A 354 -9.70 1.04 10.83
N VAL A 355 -10.11 0.46 9.69
CA VAL A 355 -9.32 0.47 8.44
C VAL A 355 -9.30 1.85 7.79
N LEU A 356 -10.43 2.56 7.73
CA LEU A 356 -10.48 3.96 7.26
C LEU A 356 -9.50 4.83 8.07
N CYS A 357 -9.50 4.70 9.40
CA CYS A 357 -8.59 5.46 10.24
C CYS A 357 -7.13 5.11 9.98
N ILE A 358 -6.75 3.82 9.86
CA ILE A 358 -5.33 3.46 9.62
C ILE A 358 -4.86 3.92 8.22
N CYS A 359 -5.74 3.93 7.21
CA CYS A 359 -5.45 4.53 5.90
C CYS A 359 -5.21 6.04 6.00
N LEU A 360 -6.08 6.80 6.69
CA LEU A 360 -5.94 8.26 6.87
C LEU A 360 -4.72 8.64 7.74
N MET A 361 -4.37 7.83 8.73
CA MET A 361 -3.09 7.94 9.46
C MET A 361 -1.90 7.73 8.53
N SER A 362 -1.99 6.75 7.63
CA SER A 362 -0.94 6.45 6.65
C SER A 362 -0.79 7.53 5.58
N PHE A 363 -1.87 8.21 5.18
CA PHE A 363 -1.80 9.38 4.29
C PHE A 363 -0.99 10.55 4.89
N SER A 364 -1.02 10.68 6.21
CA SER A 364 -0.26 11.68 6.96
C SER A 364 1.18 11.25 7.25
N SER A 365 1.53 9.98 6.97
CA SER A 365 2.88 9.43 7.16
C SER A 365 3.71 9.59 5.89
N THR A 366 4.96 10.02 6.03
CA THR A 366 5.94 9.95 4.93
C THR A 366 6.65 8.60 4.94
N PRO A 367 6.79 7.89 3.79
CA PRO A 367 7.59 6.67 3.73
C PRO A 367 9.05 6.95 4.11
N ARG A 368 9.59 6.16 5.05
CA ARG A 368 10.92 6.39 5.62
C ARG A 368 12.02 6.22 4.56
N SER A 369 13.05 7.05 4.67
CA SER A 369 14.16 7.08 3.72
C SER A 369 14.99 5.78 3.74
N GLN A 370 15.72 5.52 2.66
CA GLN A 370 16.55 4.32 2.53
C GLN A 370 17.63 4.24 3.61
N GLU A 371 18.21 5.37 4.00
CA GLU A 371 19.16 5.47 5.13
C GLU A 371 18.54 4.97 6.44
N TRP A 372 17.30 5.35 6.75
CA TRP A 372 16.59 4.84 7.94
C TRP A 372 16.39 3.32 7.85
N ARG A 373 15.97 2.80 6.69
CA ARG A 373 15.72 1.35 6.49
C ARG A 373 16.98 0.53 6.66
N ASN A 374 18.11 0.99 6.12
CA ASN A 374 19.41 0.35 6.31
C ASN A 374 19.88 0.43 7.78
N ALA A 375 19.68 1.58 8.45
CA ALA A 375 20.01 1.75 9.87
C ALA A 375 19.12 0.93 10.82
N ALA A 376 17.88 0.62 10.41
CA ALA A 376 17.02 -0.35 11.08
C ALA A 376 17.52 -1.78 10.81
N GLN A 377 17.68 -2.19 9.55
CA GLN A 377 18.16 -3.52 9.14
C GLN A 377 19.44 -3.94 9.90
N ALA A 378 20.40 -3.03 10.06
CA ALA A 378 21.67 -3.29 10.76
C ALA A 378 21.55 -3.55 12.28
N LYS A 379 20.39 -3.24 12.89
CA LYS A 379 20.11 -3.44 14.33
C LYS A 379 19.16 -4.60 14.61
N LEU A 380 18.30 -4.95 13.66
CA LEU A 380 17.19 -5.87 13.88
C LEU A 380 17.62 -7.33 13.84
N HIS A 381 16.92 -8.14 14.62
CA HIS A 381 17.13 -9.59 14.62
C HIS A 381 16.46 -10.23 13.39
N VAL A 382 16.91 -11.44 13.03
CA VAL A 382 16.34 -12.21 11.92
C VAL A 382 15.61 -13.43 12.49
N TRP A 383 14.28 -13.41 12.43
CA TRP A 383 13.45 -14.58 12.68
C TRP A 383 13.63 -15.54 11.48
N LYS A 384 13.98 -16.80 11.76
CA LYS A 384 14.45 -17.75 10.72
C LYS A 384 13.38 -18.63 10.08
N THR A 385 12.15 -18.68 10.60
CA THR A 385 11.06 -19.49 10.04
C THR A 385 9.96 -18.62 9.42
N ASN A 386 8.94 -19.22 8.83
CA ASN A 386 7.72 -18.51 8.40
C ASN A 386 6.49 -19.02 9.19
N PHE A 387 5.31 -18.44 8.97
CA PHE A 387 4.07 -18.85 9.66
C PHE A 387 3.73 -20.33 9.41
N GLU A 388 3.63 -20.74 8.15
CA GLU A 388 3.30 -22.12 7.74
C GLU A 388 4.25 -23.18 8.34
N TYR A 389 5.55 -22.90 8.42
CA TYR A 389 6.51 -23.74 9.15
C TYR A 389 6.23 -23.74 10.65
N THR A 390 6.01 -22.55 11.24
CA THR A 390 5.77 -22.41 12.69
C THR A 390 4.50 -23.13 13.13
N ARG A 391 3.43 -23.06 12.33
CA ARG A 391 2.19 -23.83 12.53
C ARG A 391 2.41 -25.34 12.39
N SER A 392 3.22 -25.80 11.44
CA SER A 392 3.46 -27.24 11.24
C SER A 392 4.32 -27.90 12.33
N GLN A 393 4.97 -27.13 13.21
CA GLN A 393 5.61 -27.66 14.42
C GLN A 393 4.62 -27.89 15.58
N ILE A 394 3.37 -27.43 15.47
CA ILE A 394 2.35 -27.55 16.51
C ILE A 394 1.40 -28.71 16.16
N PRO A 395 1.14 -29.67 17.07
CA PRO A 395 0.17 -30.74 16.84
C PRO A 395 -1.22 -30.22 16.51
N GLU A 396 -1.92 -30.88 15.59
CA GLU A 396 -3.28 -30.49 15.16
C GLU A 396 -4.29 -30.57 16.32
N GLU A 397 -4.06 -31.45 17.30
CA GLU A 397 -4.82 -31.51 18.55
C GLU A 397 -4.61 -30.27 19.42
N GLU A 398 -3.42 -29.66 19.42
CA GLU A 398 -3.11 -28.42 20.14
C GLU A 398 -3.65 -27.20 19.40
N LEU A 399 -3.56 -27.16 18.06
CA LEU A 399 -4.15 -26.11 17.22
C LEU A 399 -5.68 -26.00 17.34
N ARG A 400 -6.35 -27.07 17.80
CA ARG A 400 -7.81 -27.12 18.04
C ARG A 400 -8.21 -26.79 19.49
N GLN A 401 -7.27 -26.51 20.38
CA GLN A 401 -7.56 -26.19 21.78
C GLN A 401 -7.45 -24.70 22.03
N THR A 402 -8.48 -24.12 22.66
CA THR A 402 -8.48 -22.74 23.10
C THR A 402 -7.36 -22.49 24.13
N PRO A 403 -6.45 -21.51 23.89
CA PRO A 403 -5.39 -21.19 24.84
C PRO A 403 -5.96 -20.53 26.11
N PRO A 404 -5.30 -20.68 27.28
CA PRO A 404 -5.69 -19.98 28.49
C PRO A 404 -5.56 -18.46 28.33
N ARG A 405 -6.38 -17.69 29.06
CA ARG A 405 -6.51 -16.22 28.96
C ARG A 405 -7.03 -15.69 27.60
N SER A 406 -7.77 -16.51 26.84
CA SER A 406 -8.50 -16.07 25.64
C SER A 406 -9.82 -15.32 25.93
N GLU A 407 -10.06 -14.89 27.17
CA GLU A 407 -11.28 -14.19 27.58
C GLU A 407 -11.27 -12.76 27.04
N TYR A 408 -12.38 -12.30 26.45
CA TYR A 408 -12.46 -10.93 25.93
C TYR A 408 -12.37 -9.93 27.09
N THR A 409 -11.32 -9.10 27.05
CA THR A 409 -11.13 -7.97 27.96
C THR A 409 -11.12 -6.72 27.10
N SER A 410 -12.09 -5.81 27.31
CA SER A 410 -12.19 -4.59 26.51
C SER A 410 -10.95 -3.70 26.73
N SER A 411 -10.17 -3.53 25.67
CA SER A 411 -8.88 -2.82 25.66
C SER A 411 -9.00 -1.31 25.95
N GLU A 412 -10.21 -0.76 25.89
CA GLU A 412 -10.50 0.67 26.09
C GLU A 412 -10.78 1.03 27.56
N TYR A 413 -10.85 0.06 28.49
CA TYR A 413 -11.23 0.29 29.90
C TYR A 413 -10.07 0.33 30.91
N THR A 414 -8.85 -0.07 30.56
CA THR A 414 -7.67 -0.01 31.47
C THR A 414 -7.06 1.40 31.54
N GLY A 415 -7.87 2.36 31.98
CA GLY A 415 -7.54 3.80 32.03
C GLY A 415 -7.52 4.42 33.43
N SER A 416 -7.63 3.63 34.51
CA SER A 416 -7.49 4.12 35.89
C SER A 416 -7.14 3.01 36.89
N GLU A 417 -5.95 3.08 37.49
CA GLU A 417 -5.68 2.37 38.74
C GLU A 417 -6.08 3.25 39.93
N TYR A 418 -7.16 2.89 40.62
CA TYR A 418 -7.19 2.99 42.08
C TYR A 418 -8.26 2.05 42.65
N LEU A 419 -7.85 1.16 43.57
CA LEU A 419 -8.78 0.35 44.37
C LEU A 419 -9.18 1.12 45.62
N PRO A 420 -10.48 1.31 45.87
CA PRO A 420 -11.04 1.30 47.22
C PRO A 420 -11.52 -0.12 47.55
N SER A 421 -11.01 -0.70 48.62
CA SER A 421 -11.49 -1.98 49.14
C SER A 421 -12.90 -1.85 49.76
N SER A 422 -13.59 -3.00 49.87
CA SER A 422 -14.76 -3.27 50.71
C SER A 422 -16.14 -2.82 50.22
N SER A 423 -16.99 -3.81 49.94
CA SER A 423 -18.44 -3.65 49.73
C SER A 423 -19.17 -3.36 51.06
N PRO A 424 -20.19 -2.48 51.09
CA PRO A 424 -21.09 -2.36 52.24
C PRO A 424 -22.22 -3.39 52.20
N VAL A 425 -22.33 -4.22 53.25
CA VAL A 425 -23.51 -5.07 53.47
C VAL A 425 -24.72 -4.22 53.90
N ARG A 426 -25.91 -4.54 53.39
CA ARG A 426 -27.19 -3.91 53.77
C ARG A 426 -27.46 -4.04 55.28
N THR A 427 -27.60 -2.91 55.99
CA THR A 427 -28.32 -2.86 57.27
C THR A 427 -29.03 -1.52 57.46
N SER A 428 -30.15 -1.52 58.19
CA SER A 428 -31.11 -0.42 58.31
C SER A 428 -30.89 0.43 59.59
N PRO A 429 -31.58 1.57 59.82
CA PRO A 429 -30.99 2.73 60.51
C PRO A 429 -31.25 2.84 62.02
N GLY A 430 -30.38 3.58 62.73
CA GLY A 430 -30.65 4.06 64.09
C GLY A 430 -29.59 4.96 64.75
N ARG A 431 -30.02 6.14 65.23
CA ARG A 431 -29.46 6.92 66.36
C ARG A 431 -27.95 7.31 66.38
N GLY A 432 -27.54 8.20 65.47
CA GLY A 432 -27.27 9.62 65.79
C GLY A 432 -26.07 10.11 66.64
N ARG A 433 -26.04 11.46 66.79
CA ARG A 433 -25.32 12.31 67.77
C ARG A 433 -23.98 12.97 67.37
N ARG A 434 -24.12 14.26 66.96
CA ARG A 434 -23.23 15.43 67.15
C ARG A 434 -22.01 15.65 66.24
N VAL A 435 -22.08 16.78 65.54
CA VAL A 435 -20.96 17.66 65.13
C VAL A 435 -20.15 18.13 66.35
N PRO A 436 -18.91 18.61 66.16
CA PRO A 436 -18.71 20.04 66.40
C PRO A 436 -17.89 20.76 65.30
N THR A 437 -18.35 21.95 64.91
CA THR A 437 -17.66 22.88 64.01
C THR A 437 -16.90 23.96 64.78
N ARG A 438 -15.69 24.31 64.31
CA ARG A 438 -14.94 25.57 64.54
C ARG A 438 -13.67 25.54 63.65
N SER A 439 -13.17 26.63 63.06
CA SER A 439 -13.72 27.97 62.80
C SER A 439 -12.71 28.87 62.04
N GLN A 440 -13.17 29.63 61.04
CA GLN A 440 -12.78 31.05 60.77
C GLN A 440 -11.29 31.33 60.33
N VAL A 441 -10.88 32.41 59.62
CA VAL A 441 -11.58 33.61 59.06
C VAL A 441 -10.75 34.39 58.00
N ASN A 442 -11.46 35.14 57.13
CA ASN A 442 -11.09 36.36 56.36
C ASN A 442 -10.02 36.41 55.23
N CYS A 443 -10.14 37.51 54.46
CA CYS A 443 -9.41 37.91 53.26
C CYS A 443 -8.50 39.15 53.49
N ALA A 444 -7.77 39.57 52.45
CA ALA A 444 -6.89 40.76 52.31
C ALA A 444 -7.66 42.12 52.41
N PRO A 445 -7.05 43.34 52.22
CA PRO A 445 -5.67 43.77 51.88
C PRO A 445 -5.17 44.86 52.89
N PRO A 446 -4.45 46.00 52.61
CA PRO A 446 -3.62 46.46 51.46
C PRO A 446 -2.29 47.25 51.77
N ASP A 447 -1.55 47.58 50.70
CA ASP A 447 -1.00 48.91 50.30
C ASP A 447 0.43 49.48 50.54
N THR A 448 0.84 50.24 49.50
CA THR A 448 1.80 51.37 49.36
C THR A 448 3.34 51.24 49.25
N ALA A 449 3.84 51.75 48.10
CA ALA A 449 5.03 52.61 47.88
C ALA A 449 6.46 51.99 47.89
N ARG A 450 7.42 52.40 47.03
CA ARG A 450 7.44 53.40 45.93
C ARG A 450 8.67 53.24 45.00
N ARG A 451 8.55 53.70 43.73
CA ARG A 451 9.65 54.21 42.85
C ARG A 451 10.68 53.18 42.32
N SER A 452 11.39 53.36 41.19
CA SER A 452 11.49 54.38 40.10
C SER A 452 12.09 53.68 38.84
N GLU A 453 12.07 54.18 37.59
CA GLU A 453 11.13 55.00 36.79
C GLU A 453 11.69 55.05 35.31
N LEU A 454 10.93 54.55 34.29
CA LEU A 454 10.91 55.00 32.86
C LEU A 454 12.04 54.54 31.87
N MET A 455 11.91 54.56 30.53
CA MET A 455 10.80 54.76 29.53
C MET A 455 11.22 54.03 28.20
N ASP A 456 10.55 53.98 27.03
CA ASP A 456 9.31 54.47 26.36
C ASP A 456 8.75 53.28 25.51
N SER A 457 7.55 53.18 24.88
CA SER A 457 6.57 54.06 24.18
C SER A 457 6.85 54.35 22.69
N SER A 458 5.87 54.36 21.76
CA SER A 458 4.39 54.18 21.86
C SER A 458 3.76 53.66 20.56
N ASP A 459 2.62 52.95 20.65
CA ASP A 459 1.63 52.73 19.57
C ASP A 459 0.58 53.88 19.51
N SER A 460 -0.13 54.02 18.37
CA SER A 460 -1.59 54.34 18.31
C SER A 460 -2.15 54.47 16.87
N ASP A 461 -3.43 54.15 16.71
CA ASP A 461 -4.20 54.13 15.44
C ASP A 461 -4.56 55.50 14.83
N SER A 462 -4.93 55.49 13.53
CA SER A 462 -5.93 56.42 12.96
C SER A 462 -6.59 55.94 11.65
N GLN A 463 -7.78 55.34 11.78
CA GLN A 463 -9.03 55.60 11.03
C GLN A 463 -9.12 55.61 9.46
N ALA A 464 -10.29 55.12 9.00
CA ALA A 464 -11.02 55.44 7.77
C ALA A 464 -10.64 54.80 6.39
N ALA A 465 -11.67 54.22 5.75
CA ALA A 465 -11.79 53.84 4.33
C ALA A 465 -12.75 54.86 3.62
N PRO A 466 -13.27 54.69 2.36
CA PRO A 466 -13.09 53.64 1.32
C PRO A 466 -12.82 54.18 -0.13
N GLY A 467 -12.65 53.31 -1.15
CA GLY A 467 -12.11 53.77 -2.47
C GLY A 467 -12.36 53.04 -3.82
N ARG A 468 -13.47 52.29 -4.04
CA ARG A 468 -14.00 51.86 -5.38
C ARG A 468 -13.16 50.96 -6.35
N LYS A 469 -13.87 50.26 -7.25
CA LYS A 469 -13.39 49.29 -8.27
C LYS A 469 -13.38 49.87 -9.71
N ARG A 470 -12.46 49.40 -10.58
CA ARG A 470 -12.51 49.16 -12.05
C ARG A 470 -11.07 49.20 -12.64
N GLY A 471 -10.63 48.42 -13.62
CA GLY A 471 -11.19 47.22 -14.28
C GLY A 471 -10.81 47.10 -15.77
N PHE A 472 -10.20 45.95 -16.18
CA PHE A 472 -9.78 45.57 -17.57
C PHE A 472 -8.58 46.36 -18.15
N SER A 473 -7.74 45.86 -19.08
CA SER A 473 -7.70 44.57 -19.81
C SER A 473 -6.27 44.18 -20.30
N GLU A 474 -6.09 42.92 -20.72
CA GLU A 474 -5.24 42.42 -21.85
C GLU A 474 -3.67 42.34 -21.85
N VAL A 475 -3.19 41.11 -22.12
CA VAL A 475 -2.25 40.69 -23.22
C VAL A 475 -0.72 40.51 -23.03
N THR A 476 -0.23 39.34 -23.51
CA THR A 476 1.15 38.87 -23.87
C THR A 476 2.29 38.67 -22.84
N SER A 477 2.56 37.38 -22.57
CA SER A 477 3.77 36.61 -22.97
C SER A 477 5.22 37.04 -22.64
N SER A 478 5.98 36.06 -22.11
CA SER A 478 7.47 35.92 -22.14
C SER A 478 8.26 36.55 -20.94
N PRO A 479 9.56 36.23 -20.73
CA PRO A 479 9.91 35.24 -19.70
C PRO A 479 10.91 35.73 -18.62
N PRO A 480 10.98 35.07 -17.45
CA PRO A 480 11.91 35.45 -16.39
C PRO A 480 13.37 35.09 -16.71
N ILE A 481 14.24 36.10 -16.78
CA ILE A 481 15.69 35.96 -16.92
C ILE A 481 16.34 35.55 -15.59
N GLN A 482 17.46 34.85 -15.69
CA GLN A 482 18.31 34.37 -14.60
C GLN A 482 18.64 35.47 -13.56
N ARG A 483 18.53 35.14 -12.27
CA ARG A 483 19.24 35.85 -11.19
C ARG A 483 20.19 34.90 -10.47
N LEU A 484 21.48 35.04 -10.75
CA LEU A 484 22.55 34.44 -9.95
C LEU A 484 22.57 35.09 -8.56
N THR A 485 22.53 34.28 -7.51
CA THR A 485 22.99 34.66 -6.17
C THR A 485 23.93 33.58 -5.65
N ARG A 486 25.09 33.99 -5.11
CA ARG A 486 26.05 33.08 -4.46
C ARG A 486 25.58 32.85 -3.02
N GLN A 487 25.37 31.60 -2.62
CA GLN A 487 25.29 31.21 -1.21
C GLN A 487 26.15 29.96 -0.96
N ASN A 488 26.65 29.84 0.26
CA ASN A 488 27.76 28.95 0.61
C ASN A 488 27.31 27.54 1.02
N HIS A 489 28.28 26.63 1.14
CA HIS A 489 28.07 25.27 1.67
C HIS A 489 27.55 25.29 3.12
N THR A 490 26.28 24.94 3.30
CA THR A 490 25.75 24.02 4.34
C THR A 490 24.31 23.69 3.96
N GLN A 491 24.07 22.51 3.36
CA GLN A 491 22.71 22.04 3.09
C GLN A 491 22.28 21.05 4.17
N ASN A 492 21.33 21.45 5.01
CA ASN A 492 20.56 20.50 5.81
C ASN A 492 19.62 19.74 4.87
N CYS A 493 19.80 18.42 4.76
CA CYS A 493 18.89 17.54 4.03
C CYS A 493 17.62 17.28 4.85
N GLN A 494 16.69 18.24 4.87
CA GLN A 494 15.37 18.10 5.49
C GLN A 494 14.20 18.38 4.53
N ASP A 495 14.48 18.78 3.28
CA ASP A 495 13.48 19.13 2.26
C ASP A 495 13.22 17.96 1.29
N TYR A 496 12.84 16.80 1.85
CA TYR A 496 12.59 15.54 1.13
C TYR A 496 11.19 15.50 0.46
N GLY A 497 10.83 16.54 -0.32
CA GLY A 497 9.46 16.67 -0.82
C GLY A 497 9.20 17.54 -2.06
N SER A 498 10.22 17.96 -2.82
CA SER A 498 9.95 18.77 -4.03
C SER A 498 11.02 18.70 -5.13
N ARG A 499 12.32 18.71 -4.76
CA ARG A 499 13.42 18.88 -5.74
C ARG A 499 13.80 17.58 -6.46
N GLN A 500 12.91 17.11 -7.33
CA GLN A 500 13.25 16.17 -8.40
C GLN A 500 14.55 16.64 -9.09
N HIS A 501 15.58 15.79 -9.18
CA HIS A 501 16.91 16.21 -9.64
C HIS A 501 16.87 16.72 -11.09
N ALA A 502 16.85 18.04 -11.27
CA ALA A 502 16.61 18.70 -12.55
C ALA A 502 17.72 18.55 -13.60
N ASN A 503 18.89 18.01 -13.23
CA ASN A 503 19.99 17.77 -14.16
C ASN A 503 19.57 16.79 -15.25
N MET A 504 19.71 17.19 -16.52
CA MET A 504 19.50 16.28 -17.65
C MET A 504 20.62 15.22 -17.71
N PHE A 505 20.40 14.12 -18.43
CA PHE A 505 21.45 13.11 -18.62
C PHE A 505 22.64 13.65 -19.42
N CYS A 506 23.83 13.14 -19.14
CA CYS A 506 25.01 13.41 -19.96
C CYS A 506 24.86 12.77 -21.34
N THR A 507 25.37 13.47 -22.36
CA THR A 507 25.36 12.98 -23.75
C THR A 507 26.21 11.72 -23.90
N GLN A 508 25.80 10.81 -24.78
CA GLN A 508 26.54 9.61 -25.16
C GLN A 508 27.95 9.98 -25.64
N ARG A 509 28.09 11.05 -26.42
CA ARG A 509 29.41 11.59 -26.83
C ARG A 509 30.27 12.02 -25.64
N CYS A 510 29.70 12.69 -24.63
CA CYS A 510 30.43 13.07 -23.41
C CYS A 510 30.88 11.85 -22.60
N LEU A 511 30.02 10.84 -22.44
CA LEU A 511 30.36 9.62 -21.70
C LEU A 511 31.38 8.75 -22.45
N LEU A 512 31.34 8.74 -23.80
CA LEU A 512 32.36 8.08 -24.62
C LEU A 512 33.71 8.81 -24.53
N GLY A 513 33.70 10.16 -24.51
CA GLY A 513 34.87 10.99 -24.24
C GLY A 513 35.50 10.67 -22.88
N LEU A 514 34.68 10.56 -21.82
CA LEU A 514 35.11 10.17 -20.47
C LEU A 514 35.76 8.77 -20.43
N GLN A 515 35.23 7.82 -21.19
CA GLN A 515 35.76 6.45 -21.28
C GLN A 515 37.08 6.38 -22.06
N GLN A 516 37.32 7.30 -23.00
CA GLN A 516 38.48 7.30 -23.90
C GLN A 516 39.56 8.33 -23.53
N GLY A 517 39.34 9.17 -22.51
CA GLY A 517 40.25 10.28 -22.16
C GLY A 517 40.21 11.44 -23.18
N GLY A 518 39.09 11.58 -23.89
CA GLY A 518 38.88 12.55 -24.96
C GLY A 518 38.49 13.95 -24.48
N LEU A 519 37.92 14.71 -25.42
CA LEU A 519 37.37 16.04 -25.15
C LEU A 519 35.96 15.94 -24.55
N LEU A 520 35.57 16.98 -23.82
CA LEU A 520 34.19 17.22 -23.42
C LEU A 520 33.31 17.47 -24.67
N ASP A 521 32.02 17.18 -24.56
CA ASP A 521 31.03 17.52 -25.59
C ASP A 521 30.35 18.85 -25.22
N ASP A 522 30.50 19.86 -26.06
CA ASP A 522 29.93 21.20 -25.85
C ASP A 522 28.38 21.18 -25.78
N ARG A 523 27.75 20.13 -26.31
CA ARG A 523 26.30 19.90 -26.23
C ARG A 523 25.84 19.24 -24.92
N CYS A 524 26.76 18.86 -24.03
CA CYS A 524 26.41 18.21 -22.77
C CYS A 524 25.77 19.21 -21.79
N PRO A 525 24.54 18.96 -21.28
CA PRO A 525 23.86 19.89 -20.38
C PRO A 525 24.61 20.12 -19.06
N ASN A 526 25.45 19.18 -18.65
CA ASN A 526 26.21 19.20 -17.40
C ASN A 526 27.65 19.73 -17.56
N LEU A 527 28.04 20.23 -18.74
CA LEU A 527 29.41 20.65 -19.09
C LEU A 527 30.10 21.51 -18.00
N LYS A 528 29.38 22.52 -17.47
CA LYS A 528 29.89 23.44 -16.43
C LYS A 528 30.27 22.73 -15.13
N PHE A 529 29.57 21.65 -14.76
CA PHE A 529 29.89 20.83 -13.60
C PHE A 529 31.10 19.93 -13.87
N HIS A 530 31.22 19.39 -15.07
CA HIS A 530 32.38 18.56 -15.49
C HIS A 530 33.70 19.35 -15.45
N GLN A 531 33.61 20.66 -15.69
CA GLN A 531 34.74 21.60 -15.64
C GLN A 531 35.04 22.16 -14.25
N GLN A 532 34.13 21.99 -13.26
CA GLN A 532 34.19 22.62 -11.93
C GLN A 532 34.54 24.13 -11.95
N GLY A 533 34.09 24.86 -12.98
CA GLY A 533 34.37 26.29 -13.16
C GLY A 533 35.71 26.63 -13.84
N GLY A 534 36.51 25.64 -14.22
CA GLY A 534 37.70 25.83 -15.06
C GLY A 534 37.37 25.97 -16.57
N HIS A 535 38.38 26.29 -17.37
CA HIS A 535 38.26 26.45 -18.84
C HIS A 535 38.82 25.27 -19.65
N GLY A 536 39.00 24.10 -19.02
CA GLY A 536 39.50 22.89 -19.70
C GLY A 536 38.47 22.30 -20.67
N ASN A 537 38.92 21.85 -21.84
CA ASN A 537 38.11 21.11 -22.81
C ASN A 537 38.21 19.58 -22.67
N ARG A 538 38.78 19.08 -21.57
CA ARG A 538 38.94 17.66 -21.23
C ARG A 538 38.26 17.34 -19.91
N HIS A 539 37.91 16.07 -19.73
CA HIS A 539 37.38 15.55 -18.49
C HIS A 539 38.41 15.63 -17.36
N LEU A 540 38.00 16.11 -16.18
CA LEU A 540 38.86 16.19 -14.98
C LEU A 540 39.08 14.82 -14.29
N ILE A 541 38.27 13.82 -14.65
CA ILE A 541 38.33 12.44 -14.15
C ILE A 541 38.21 11.47 -15.33
N ASN A 542 38.51 10.18 -15.13
CA ASN A 542 38.22 9.11 -16.08
C ASN A 542 36.94 8.34 -15.67
N ALA A 543 36.47 7.42 -16.52
CA ALA A 543 35.28 6.61 -16.23
C ALA A 543 35.43 5.77 -14.94
N GLU A 544 36.59 5.17 -14.68
CA GLU A 544 36.84 4.38 -13.47
C GLU A 544 36.70 5.23 -12.20
N ARG A 545 37.22 6.46 -12.21
CA ARG A 545 37.07 7.39 -11.09
C ARG A 545 35.63 7.88 -10.93
N LEU A 546 34.87 8.03 -12.01
CA LEU A 546 33.43 8.29 -11.92
C LEU A 546 32.69 7.13 -11.23
N VAL A 547 32.98 5.88 -11.61
CA VAL A 547 32.40 4.68 -10.97
C VAL A 547 32.73 4.64 -9.48
N GLN A 548 33.98 4.92 -9.10
CA GLN A 548 34.39 5.02 -7.68
C GLN A 548 33.65 6.11 -6.92
N LEU A 549 33.48 7.30 -7.51
CA LEU A 549 32.79 8.43 -6.87
C LEU A 549 31.28 8.17 -6.71
N ILE A 550 30.64 7.54 -7.71
CA ILE A 550 29.24 7.12 -7.61
C ILE A 550 29.08 6.01 -6.55
N LYS A 551 29.96 5.00 -6.52
CA LYS A 551 29.92 3.99 -5.46
C LYS A 551 30.07 4.63 -4.07
N LEU A 552 31.09 5.48 -3.89
CA LEU A 552 31.35 6.13 -2.61
C LEU A 552 30.19 7.02 -2.15
N GLN A 553 29.56 7.79 -3.04
CA GLN A 553 28.43 8.63 -2.63
C GLN A 553 27.22 7.78 -2.20
N LEU A 554 26.90 6.69 -2.91
CA LEU A 554 25.74 5.84 -2.61
C LEU A 554 25.98 4.93 -1.40
N ASP A 555 27.21 4.47 -1.18
CA ASP A 555 27.60 3.80 0.07
C ASP A 555 27.52 4.77 1.28
N THR A 556 27.73 6.07 1.06
CA THR A 556 27.70 7.11 2.12
C THR A 556 26.27 7.57 2.43
N ASN A 557 25.50 7.99 1.43
CA ASN A 557 24.09 8.34 1.53
C ASN A 557 23.35 7.90 0.25
N ILE A 558 22.54 6.85 0.36
CA ILE A 558 21.88 6.22 -0.79
C ILE A 558 20.60 6.96 -1.23
N ASP A 559 20.00 7.78 -0.35
CA ASP A 559 18.88 8.68 -0.68
C ASP A 559 19.32 9.89 -1.53
N CYS A 560 20.63 10.18 -1.62
CA CYS A 560 21.16 11.35 -2.31
C CYS A 560 21.60 11.08 -3.76
N ASN A 561 20.96 11.78 -4.71
CA ASN A 561 21.30 11.75 -6.14
C ASN A 561 21.08 10.38 -6.82
N CYS A 562 20.20 9.54 -6.25
CA CYS A 562 19.74 8.28 -6.82
C CYS A 562 18.22 8.17 -6.70
N THR A 563 17.51 8.21 -7.84
CA THR A 563 16.04 8.12 -7.88
C THR A 563 15.61 7.06 -8.89
N PRO A 564 14.70 6.13 -8.55
CA PRO A 564 14.12 5.20 -9.51
C PRO A 564 13.38 5.96 -10.62
N MET A 565 13.28 5.37 -11.81
CA MET A 565 12.64 5.98 -12.97
C MET A 565 12.04 4.94 -13.93
N GLY A 566 10.92 5.27 -14.56
CA GLY A 566 10.22 4.36 -15.47
C GLY A 566 9.57 3.18 -14.74
N ARG A 567 9.38 2.06 -15.44
CA ARG A 567 8.86 0.80 -14.88
C ARG A 567 10.01 -0.16 -14.58
N CYS A 568 9.85 -1.03 -13.58
CA CYS A 568 10.77 -2.14 -13.38
C CYS A 568 10.67 -3.11 -14.57
N GLY A 569 11.83 -3.52 -15.12
CA GLY A 569 11.91 -4.64 -16.06
C GLY A 569 12.06 -5.97 -15.32
N ALA A 570 12.06 -7.09 -16.04
CA ALA A 570 12.16 -8.43 -15.44
C ALA A 570 13.51 -8.72 -14.74
N TYR A 571 14.59 -8.06 -15.17
CA TYR A 571 15.95 -8.27 -14.62
C TYR A 571 16.58 -7.01 -14.01
N GLY A 572 15.81 -5.92 -13.86
CA GLY A 572 16.26 -4.74 -13.15
C GLY A 572 15.33 -3.53 -13.25
N ALA A 573 15.42 -2.65 -12.25
CA ALA A 573 14.78 -1.35 -12.23
C ALA A 573 15.73 -0.25 -12.74
N PRO A 574 15.28 0.72 -13.56
CA PRO A 574 16.10 1.85 -13.96
C PRO A 574 16.15 2.92 -12.86
N PHE A 575 17.33 3.51 -12.65
CA PHE A 575 17.58 4.62 -11.74
C PHE A 575 18.26 5.76 -12.49
N LYS A 576 17.92 7.00 -12.15
CA LYS A 576 18.68 8.19 -12.48
C LYS A 576 19.74 8.42 -11.39
N VAL A 577 21.01 8.45 -11.79
CA VAL A 577 22.15 8.58 -10.86
C VAL A 577 23.01 9.77 -11.26
N THR A 578 23.22 10.73 -10.36
CA THR A 578 24.06 11.91 -10.59
C THR A 578 25.25 11.93 -9.65
N CYS A 579 26.48 11.97 -10.18
CA CYS A 579 27.70 12.15 -9.38
C CYS A 579 27.78 13.59 -8.84
N ALA A 580 27.57 13.79 -7.54
CA ALA A 580 27.47 15.12 -6.92
C ALA A 580 28.70 16.02 -7.18
N ALA A 581 29.91 15.45 -7.18
CA ALA A 581 31.15 16.22 -7.31
C ALA A 581 31.40 16.84 -8.71
N TYR A 582 30.84 16.26 -9.78
CA TYR A 582 31.15 16.63 -11.17
C TYR A 582 29.91 16.70 -12.10
N GLY A 583 28.70 16.49 -11.57
CA GLY A 583 27.43 16.57 -12.31
C GLY A 583 27.20 15.49 -13.38
N TYR A 584 28.06 14.47 -13.50
CA TYR A 584 27.84 13.36 -14.42
C TYR A 584 26.55 12.62 -14.07
N THR A 585 25.57 12.66 -14.98
CA THR A 585 24.23 12.11 -14.78
C THR A 585 24.01 10.96 -15.77
N VAL A 586 23.81 9.76 -15.23
CA VAL A 586 23.79 8.47 -15.93
C VAL A 586 22.57 7.64 -15.49
N VAL A 587 22.30 6.55 -16.20
CA VAL A 587 21.33 5.53 -15.80
C VAL A 587 22.04 4.46 -14.98
N GLY A 588 21.49 4.08 -13.84
CA GLY A 588 21.82 2.84 -13.15
C GLY A 588 20.74 1.80 -13.41
N LYS A 589 21.04 0.68 -14.09
CA LYS A 589 20.15 -0.49 -14.12
C LYS A 589 20.40 -1.29 -12.84
N GLY A 590 19.55 -1.12 -11.84
CA GLY A 590 19.65 -1.78 -10.53
C GLY A 590 18.99 -3.15 -10.51
N THR A 591 19.59 -4.11 -9.81
CA THR A 591 19.08 -5.48 -9.69
C THR A 591 19.38 -6.11 -8.32
N THR A 592 18.67 -7.19 -8.01
CA THR A 592 18.81 -7.96 -6.75
C THR A 592 20.04 -8.87 -6.80
N SER A 593 20.56 -9.27 -5.64
CA SER A 593 21.70 -10.22 -5.58
C SER A 593 21.37 -11.62 -6.10
N GLN A 594 20.09 -11.95 -6.28
CA GLN A 594 19.63 -13.18 -6.91
C GLN A 594 19.93 -13.15 -8.43
N LEU A 595 19.40 -12.14 -9.13
CA LEU A 595 19.52 -11.98 -10.58
C LEU A 595 20.89 -11.47 -11.03
N TRP A 596 21.72 -10.94 -10.11
CA TRP A 596 23.05 -10.45 -10.42
C TRP A 596 23.95 -11.47 -11.13
N LYS A 597 23.80 -12.77 -10.84
CA LYS A 597 24.53 -13.86 -11.54
C LYS A 597 24.29 -13.85 -13.06
N GLU A 598 23.14 -13.37 -13.50
CA GLU A 598 22.76 -13.29 -14.91
C GLU A 598 23.06 -11.91 -15.51
N VAL A 599 22.71 -10.86 -14.77
CA VAL A 599 22.90 -9.45 -15.20
C VAL A 599 24.37 -9.05 -15.27
N SER A 600 25.24 -9.61 -14.43
CA SER A 600 26.70 -9.37 -14.49
C SER A 600 27.33 -9.80 -15.82
N ARG A 601 26.76 -10.82 -16.50
CA ARG A 601 27.18 -11.23 -17.86
C ARG A 601 26.96 -10.10 -18.89
N GLU A 602 25.96 -9.25 -18.67
CA GLU A 602 25.64 -8.12 -19.53
C GLU A 602 26.82 -7.13 -19.64
N ALA A 603 27.54 -6.90 -18.53
CA ALA A 603 28.74 -6.08 -18.50
C ALA A 603 29.87 -6.64 -19.39
N GLU A 604 29.94 -7.96 -19.57
CA GLU A 604 30.90 -8.59 -20.49
C GLU A 604 30.49 -8.39 -21.96
N ILE A 605 29.20 -8.50 -22.27
CA ILE A 605 28.66 -8.18 -23.59
C ILE A 605 28.92 -6.71 -23.95
N TYR A 606 28.70 -5.78 -23.01
CA TYR A 606 29.06 -4.36 -23.22
C TYR A 606 30.57 -4.16 -23.46
N ARG A 607 31.46 -4.92 -22.80
CA ARG A 607 32.91 -4.88 -23.06
C ARG A 607 33.27 -5.39 -24.48
N VAL A 608 32.57 -6.41 -24.99
CA VAL A 608 32.72 -6.88 -26.39
C VAL A 608 32.18 -5.84 -27.37
N LEU A 609 31.05 -5.20 -27.04
CA LEU A 609 30.40 -4.16 -27.84
C LEU A 609 31.05 -2.77 -27.73
N ARG A 610 32.26 -2.64 -27.16
CA ARG A 610 32.98 -1.36 -27.00
C ARG A 610 33.06 -0.52 -28.29
N ARG A 611 33.13 -1.14 -29.47
CA ARG A 611 33.15 -0.43 -30.78
C ARG A 611 31.79 0.11 -31.24
N ALA A 612 30.70 -0.30 -30.59
CA ALA A 612 29.32 0.11 -30.88
C ALA A 612 28.72 1.00 -29.78
N GLN A 613 29.45 1.25 -28.69
CA GLN A 613 29.05 2.15 -27.61
C GLN A 613 29.00 3.61 -28.09
N GLY A 614 27.92 4.31 -27.78
CA GLY A 614 27.64 5.65 -28.33
C GLY A 614 27.30 5.63 -29.83
N SER A 615 26.87 4.47 -30.36
CA SER A 615 26.55 4.26 -31.78
C SER A 615 25.32 3.39 -31.97
N ALA A 616 25.40 2.09 -31.65
CA ALA A 616 24.29 1.14 -31.70
C ALA A 616 23.81 0.67 -30.31
N VAL A 617 24.63 0.88 -29.28
CA VAL A 617 24.31 0.63 -27.87
C VAL A 617 24.75 1.81 -27.00
N PRO A 618 24.17 2.01 -25.80
CA PRO A 618 24.65 3.03 -24.87
C PRO A 618 26.12 2.82 -24.45
N VAL A 619 26.79 3.91 -24.04
CA VAL A 619 28.08 3.82 -23.36
C VAL A 619 27.92 3.12 -22.02
N PHE A 620 28.73 2.09 -21.78
CA PHE A 620 28.82 1.42 -20.49
C PHE A 620 29.95 2.06 -19.68
N VAL A 621 29.58 2.67 -18.55
CA VAL A 621 30.49 3.40 -17.67
C VAL A 621 31.17 2.43 -16.68
N GLY A 622 30.41 1.47 -16.15
CA GLY A 622 30.92 0.43 -15.26
C GLY A 622 29.82 -0.30 -14.51
N ALA A 623 30.20 -1.17 -13.58
CA ALA A 623 29.30 -1.81 -12.63
C ALA A 623 29.65 -1.35 -11.20
N ILE A 624 28.66 -1.29 -10.32
CA ILE A 624 28.84 -1.05 -8.88
C ILE A 624 28.05 -2.07 -8.07
N ASP A 625 28.67 -2.58 -7.01
CA ASP A 625 28.00 -3.27 -5.92
C ASP A 625 27.80 -2.26 -4.78
N LEU A 626 26.62 -2.21 -4.18
CA LEU A 626 26.27 -1.25 -3.11
C LEU A 626 26.51 -1.88 -1.73
N ALA A 627 27.08 -1.10 -0.81
CA ALA A 627 27.23 -1.50 0.60
C ALA A 627 25.87 -1.50 1.32
N LYS A 628 25.01 -0.53 0.98
CA LYS A 628 23.62 -0.41 1.42
C LYS A 628 22.66 -1.07 0.43
N ILE A 629 21.43 -1.36 0.87
CA ILE A 629 20.33 -1.83 0.02
C ILE A 629 19.48 -0.63 -0.40
N TYR A 630 19.09 -0.56 -1.67
CA TYR A 630 17.97 0.28 -2.08
C TYR A 630 16.71 -0.59 -2.09
N PHE A 631 15.84 -0.42 -1.10
CA PHE A 631 14.56 -1.10 -1.02
C PHE A 631 13.59 -0.40 -1.97
N LEU A 632 13.31 -1.01 -3.12
CA LEU A 632 12.41 -0.44 -4.13
C LEU A 632 11.13 -1.28 -4.21
N HIS A 633 10.01 -0.68 -3.80
CA HIS A 633 8.67 -1.27 -3.87
C HIS A 633 8.41 -1.92 -5.24
N GLY A 634 7.97 -3.17 -5.24
CA GLY A 634 7.67 -3.93 -6.46
C GLY A 634 8.88 -4.36 -7.30
N ALA A 635 10.10 -3.99 -6.91
CA ALA A 635 11.33 -4.52 -7.49
C ALA A 635 12.02 -5.48 -6.53
N GLY A 636 12.30 -5.05 -5.28
CA GLY A 636 12.99 -5.85 -4.25
C GLY A 636 14.22 -5.18 -3.65
N GLU A 637 15.07 -5.98 -3.01
CA GLU A 637 16.33 -5.53 -2.38
C GLU A 637 17.43 -5.30 -3.44
N ILE A 638 17.47 -4.09 -4.03
CA ILE A 638 18.47 -3.71 -5.04
C ILE A 638 19.85 -3.54 -4.37
N ARG A 639 20.83 -4.31 -4.86
CA ARG A 639 22.20 -4.34 -4.33
C ARG A 639 23.30 -4.12 -5.36
N HIS A 640 22.99 -4.24 -6.65
CA HIS A 640 23.96 -4.13 -7.74
C HIS A 640 23.41 -3.21 -8.83
N MET A 641 24.24 -2.39 -9.47
CA MET A 641 23.84 -1.51 -10.57
C MET A 641 24.82 -1.52 -11.73
N LEU A 642 24.31 -1.58 -12.97
CA LEU A 642 25.07 -1.30 -14.19
C LEU A 642 24.91 0.18 -14.57
N LEU A 643 26.01 0.92 -14.66
CA LEU A 643 26.04 2.34 -15.00
C LEU A 643 26.17 2.53 -16.52
N LEU A 644 25.16 3.16 -17.12
CA LEU A 644 24.93 3.28 -18.56
C LEU A 644 24.62 4.73 -18.96
N GLY A 645 25.01 5.14 -20.17
CA GLY A 645 24.54 6.38 -20.76
C GLY A 645 23.04 6.33 -21.11
N TRP A 646 22.37 7.49 -21.13
CA TRP A 646 20.93 7.58 -21.41
C TRP A 646 20.58 7.04 -22.81
N GLY A 647 19.84 5.92 -22.85
CA GLY A 647 19.52 5.22 -24.09
C GLY A 647 18.58 5.99 -25.02
N GLY A 648 17.81 6.95 -24.50
CA GLY A 648 16.75 7.63 -25.23
C GLY A 648 15.36 7.17 -24.78
N GLU A 649 14.33 7.60 -25.50
CA GLU A 649 12.93 7.36 -25.15
C GLU A 649 12.40 6.07 -25.80
N ILE A 650 11.37 5.47 -25.18
CA ILE A 650 10.73 4.24 -25.69
C ILE A 650 10.05 4.55 -27.02
N THR A 651 10.27 3.70 -28.03
CA THR A 651 9.88 3.96 -29.42
C THR A 651 8.37 3.95 -29.70
N THR A 652 7.52 3.71 -28.70
CA THR A 652 6.04 3.72 -28.80
C THR A 652 5.43 5.09 -29.09
N ALA A 653 6.15 6.18 -28.83
CA ALA A 653 5.71 7.56 -29.09
C ALA A 653 6.12 8.11 -30.47
N LEU A 654 6.93 7.37 -31.24
CA LEU A 654 7.40 7.79 -32.56
C LEU A 654 6.67 7.05 -33.66
N GLU A 655 6.25 7.80 -34.69
CA GLU A 655 5.43 7.31 -35.80
C GLU A 655 6.07 6.12 -36.54
N ASN A 656 5.26 5.37 -37.28
CA ASN A 656 5.62 4.12 -37.96
C ASN A 656 6.55 4.28 -39.20
N GLY A 657 7.45 5.28 -39.16
CA GLY A 657 8.34 5.65 -40.25
C GLY A 657 9.33 4.57 -40.65
N SER A 658 9.52 4.40 -41.96
CA SER A 658 10.53 3.52 -42.55
C SER A 658 11.96 3.87 -42.11
N ALA A 659 12.21 5.14 -41.75
CA ALA A 659 13.46 5.62 -41.18
C ALA A 659 13.81 4.91 -39.85
N LEU A 660 12.88 4.82 -38.90
CA LEU A 660 13.13 4.18 -37.60
C LEU A 660 13.52 2.70 -37.79
N ARG A 661 12.75 1.96 -38.60
CA ARG A 661 13.03 0.55 -38.94
C ARG A 661 14.41 0.37 -39.60
N ARG A 662 14.86 1.34 -40.41
CA ARG A 662 16.19 1.35 -41.04
C ARG A 662 17.30 1.58 -40.00
N GLU A 663 17.13 2.49 -39.05
CA GLU A 663 18.14 2.73 -38.00
C GLU A 663 18.22 1.57 -37.00
N ILE A 664 17.09 0.96 -36.63
CA ILE A 664 17.07 -0.32 -35.89
C ILE A 664 17.85 -1.39 -36.64
N SER A 665 17.57 -1.57 -37.95
CA SER A 665 18.26 -2.56 -38.79
C SER A 665 19.78 -2.33 -38.88
N LYS A 666 20.23 -1.06 -38.91
CA LYS A 666 21.65 -0.69 -38.85
C LYS A 666 22.26 -1.08 -37.50
N SER A 667 21.63 -0.73 -36.38
CA SER A 667 22.12 -1.07 -35.03
C SER A 667 22.18 -2.57 -34.77
N VAL A 668 21.15 -3.33 -35.17
CA VAL A 668 21.18 -4.81 -35.13
C VAL A 668 22.33 -5.37 -35.99
N LYS A 669 22.56 -4.82 -37.19
CA LYS A 669 23.66 -5.25 -38.08
C LYS A 669 25.05 -4.95 -37.50
N GLU A 670 25.22 -3.81 -36.83
CA GLU A 670 26.46 -3.41 -36.16
C GLU A 670 26.79 -4.36 -35.00
N ILE A 671 25.84 -4.62 -34.10
CA ILE A 671 25.97 -5.57 -32.99
C ILE A 671 26.28 -6.98 -33.49
N ARG A 672 25.55 -7.47 -34.51
CA ARG A 672 25.81 -8.77 -35.15
C ARG A 672 27.20 -8.84 -35.79
N SER A 673 27.71 -7.74 -36.36
CA SER A 673 29.06 -7.71 -36.93
C SER A 673 30.16 -7.92 -35.87
N LEU A 674 29.90 -7.51 -34.62
CA LEU A 674 30.80 -7.72 -33.48
C LEU A 674 30.70 -9.14 -32.89
N GLY A 675 29.75 -9.97 -33.35
CA GLY A 675 29.58 -11.36 -32.96
C GLY A 675 28.55 -11.61 -31.85
N VAL A 676 27.71 -10.61 -31.53
CA VAL A 676 26.66 -10.73 -30.51
C VAL A 676 25.29 -10.98 -31.16
N LEU A 677 24.54 -11.93 -30.64
CA LEU A 677 23.10 -12.10 -30.89
C LEU A 677 22.33 -11.76 -29.62
N HIS A 678 21.35 -10.85 -29.74
CA HIS A 678 20.59 -10.33 -28.58
C HIS A 678 19.66 -11.35 -27.92
N GLN A 679 19.11 -12.27 -28.73
CA GLN A 679 18.01 -13.19 -28.43
C GLN A 679 16.68 -12.53 -28.06
N ASP A 680 16.64 -11.56 -27.14
CA ASP A 680 15.39 -10.92 -26.68
C ASP A 680 15.17 -9.50 -27.23
N LEU A 681 15.14 -9.37 -28.57
CA LEU A 681 14.95 -8.06 -29.22
C LEU A 681 13.47 -7.67 -29.32
N ARG A 682 12.93 -7.09 -28.24
CA ARG A 682 11.57 -6.53 -28.14
C ARG A 682 11.55 -5.02 -28.41
N PRO A 683 10.40 -4.39 -28.73
CA PRO A 683 10.29 -2.93 -28.87
C PRO A 683 10.75 -2.17 -27.62
N ASP A 684 10.47 -2.71 -26.43
CA ASP A 684 10.86 -2.11 -25.14
C ASP A 684 12.39 -2.04 -24.96
N ASN A 685 13.13 -2.95 -25.61
CA ASN A 685 14.59 -3.02 -25.60
C ASN A 685 15.23 -2.14 -26.70
N VAL A 686 14.43 -1.29 -27.37
CA VAL A 686 14.83 -0.41 -28.48
C VAL A 686 14.42 1.03 -28.19
N LEU A 687 15.41 1.84 -27.81
CA LEU A 687 15.25 3.25 -27.43
C LEU A 687 15.68 4.18 -28.57
N TRP A 688 14.95 5.28 -28.78
CA TRP A 688 15.33 6.32 -29.74
C TRP A 688 16.18 7.40 -29.09
N ASN A 689 17.44 7.50 -29.50
CA ASN A 689 18.35 8.51 -29.01
C ASN A 689 18.40 9.71 -29.98
N ALA A 690 17.86 10.85 -29.56
CA ALA A 690 17.80 12.07 -30.37
C ALA A 690 19.16 12.80 -30.53
N GLU A 691 20.14 12.58 -29.64
CA GLU A 691 21.49 13.17 -29.75
C GLU A 691 22.28 12.57 -30.93
N LEU A 692 22.03 11.28 -31.21
CA LEU A 692 22.69 10.45 -32.23
C LEU A 692 21.79 10.19 -33.46
N GLU A 693 20.54 10.66 -33.46
CA GLU A 693 19.50 10.37 -34.46
C GLU A 693 19.37 8.86 -34.76
N ARG A 694 19.45 8.03 -33.72
CA ARG A 694 19.65 6.59 -33.88
C ARG A 694 18.98 5.75 -32.81
N ALA A 695 18.49 4.57 -33.22
CA ALA A 695 18.00 3.54 -32.33
C ALA A 695 19.16 2.87 -31.58
N LEU A 696 19.15 2.97 -30.25
CA LEU A 696 20.05 2.26 -29.36
C LEU A 696 19.35 1.02 -28.81
N ILE A 697 20.07 -0.10 -28.78
CA ILE A 697 19.59 -1.37 -28.22
C ILE A 697 20.16 -1.55 -26.82
N ILE A 698 19.33 -2.04 -25.91
CA ILE A 698 19.63 -2.27 -24.49
C ILE A 698 19.28 -3.69 -24.06
N ASP A 699 19.64 -4.03 -22.81
CA ASP A 699 19.21 -5.23 -22.10
C ASP A 699 19.77 -6.57 -22.65
N PHE A 700 21.10 -6.71 -22.60
CA PHE A 700 21.85 -7.82 -23.22
C PHE A 700 21.94 -9.09 -22.34
N HIS A 701 21.11 -9.26 -21.31
CA HIS A 701 21.25 -10.34 -20.32
C HIS A 701 21.07 -11.77 -20.91
N HIS A 702 20.24 -11.92 -21.96
CA HIS A 702 20.06 -13.17 -22.73
C HIS A 702 20.97 -13.28 -23.98
N SER A 703 21.94 -12.37 -24.15
CA SER A 703 22.75 -12.31 -25.37
C SER A 703 23.79 -13.42 -25.50
N MET A 704 23.90 -14.00 -26.69
CA MET A 704 24.86 -15.06 -27.02
C MET A 704 26.03 -14.53 -27.86
N LEU A 705 27.24 -14.96 -27.50
CA LEU A 705 28.45 -14.76 -28.31
C LEU A 705 28.58 -15.83 -29.38
N VAL A 706 28.39 -15.44 -30.64
CA VAL A 706 28.62 -16.31 -31.79
C VAL A 706 30.11 -16.37 -32.06
N ARG A 707 30.70 -17.57 -31.98
CA ARG A 707 32.07 -17.81 -32.45
C ARG A 707 32.16 -17.45 -33.93
N ARG A 708 32.82 -16.32 -34.24
CA ARG A 708 33.16 -15.97 -35.63
C ARG A 708 33.89 -17.16 -36.27
N PRO A 709 33.49 -17.63 -37.45
CA PRO A 709 34.33 -18.52 -38.24
C PRO A 709 35.70 -17.85 -38.42
N PRO A 710 36.83 -18.59 -38.33
CA PRO A 710 38.13 -18.01 -38.62
C PRO A 710 38.10 -17.39 -40.00
N ALA A 711 38.56 -16.15 -40.12
CA ALA A 711 38.48 -15.40 -41.37
C ALA A 711 39.10 -16.21 -42.51
N LYS A 712 38.33 -16.49 -43.56
CA LYS A 712 38.80 -17.25 -44.72
C LYS A 712 39.99 -16.52 -45.32
N GLN A 713 41.21 -17.00 -45.04
CA GLN A 713 42.40 -16.55 -45.75
C GLN A 713 42.16 -16.73 -47.24
N THR A 714 42.33 -15.67 -48.01
CA THR A 714 42.14 -15.65 -49.46
C THR A 714 43.28 -16.37 -50.17
N ARG A 715 43.38 -17.69 -49.96
CA ARG A 715 44.26 -18.56 -50.74
C ARG A 715 43.73 -18.64 -52.17
N SER A 716 44.55 -18.18 -53.09
CA SER A 716 44.25 -18.12 -54.51
C SER A 716 44.39 -19.48 -55.20
N LEU A 717 43.54 -19.70 -56.22
CA LEU A 717 43.78 -20.55 -57.39
C LEU A 717 44.13 -22.05 -57.17
N LYS A 718 43.13 -22.94 -57.30
CA LYS A 718 42.92 -23.81 -58.51
C LYS A 718 41.73 -24.77 -58.35
N ARG A 719 41.30 -25.38 -59.46
CA ARG A 719 40.22 -26.39 -59.66
C ARG A 719 40.82 -27.67 -60.29
N PRO A 720 40.10 -28.81 -60.36
CA PRO A 720 38.81 -29.14 -59.76
C PRO A 720 39.03 -30.07 -58.54
N PRO A 721 38.95 -31.44 -58.52
CA PRO A 721 38.42 -32.43 -59.46
C PRO A 721 36.97 -32.85 -59.12
N TYR A 722 36.73 -34.08 -58.66
CA TYR A 722 35.43 -34.72 -58.41
C TYR A 722 35.55 -35.79 -57.31
N GLY A 723 34.46 -36.12 -56.63
CA GLY A 723 34.39 -37.22 -55.65
C GLY A 723 33.28 -36.99 -54.62
N ALA A 724 32.44 -38.00 -54.39
CA ALA A 724 31.34 -37.97 -53.42
C ALA A 724 31.54 -39.10 -52.40
N ASP A 725 31.15 -38.87 -51.14
CA ASP A 725 30.39 -39.86 -50.36
C ASP A 725 29.78 -39.30 -49.06
N MET A 726 29.04 -40.16 -48.34
CA MET A 726 28.10 -39.84 -47.25
C MET A 726 28.68 -39.77 -45.81
N CYS A 727 27.90 -39.16 -44.91
CA CYS A 727 27.90 -39.33 -43.44
C CYS A 727 29.17 -38.86 -42.68
N GLU A 728 29.14 -38.47 -41.40
CA GLU A 728 28.18 -38.77 -40.33
C GLU A 728 28.18 -37.64 -39.26
N ALA A 729 27.06 -37.40 -38.56
CA ALA A 729 26.98 -36.36 -37.52
C ALA A 729 27.23 -36.92 -36.11
N LYS A 730 28.44 -36.72 -35.57
CA LYS A 730 28.78 -37.12 -34.20
C LYS A 730 28.69 -35.97 -33.20
N ARG A 731 27.79 -36.12 -32.21
CA ARG A 731 27.68 -35.25 -31.03
C ARG A 731 28.93 -35.42 -30.16
N LEU A 732 29.45 -34.33 -29.60
CA LEU A 732 30.46 -34.36 -28.54
C LEU A 732 29.85 -33.82 -27.25
N HIS A 733 29.67 -34.69 -26.26
CA HIS A 733 29.66 -34.28 -24.86
C HIS A 733 31.09 -33.89 -24.45
N VAL A 734 31.19 -32.90 -23.57
CA VAL A 734 32.41 -32.59 -22.81
C VAL A 734 31.98 -32.48 -21.34
N ARG A 735 32.85 -32.92 -20.43
CA ARG A 735 32.66 -32.85 -18.98
C ARG A 735 33.04 -31.46 -18.44
#